data_AF-A0A366FS36-F1
#
_entry.id   AF-A0A366FS36-F1
#
_cell.length_a   1.000
_cell.length_b   1.000
_cell.length_c   1.000
_cell.angle_alpha   90.00
_cell.angle_beta   90.00
_cell.angle_gamma   90.00
#
_symmetry.space_group_name_H-M   'P 1'
#
loop_
_entity.id
_entity.type
_entity.pdbx_description
1 polymer ?
#
loop_
_entity_poly.entity_id
_entity_poly.type
_entity_poly.pdbx_seq_one_letter_code
_entity_poly.pdbx_strand_id
1 'polypeptide(L)'
;MTQSYLLFTGGDGAGGTSLYITDGVNVRQLADSSTQGSLFQTDPIFGQISTQVVGSTLYLTLADSTGQTSAIWSYDGSRLTQITSSADYVNGATDPNAAGPQSALALFGTQDLVFGQATLASNADGNYDTTTLAVYNTATKTISQPVSPNGGYNPQDFVNLNGVLYYEALDKTTNAEAIYSYNGTSVTEIYNAHPTFVNTAYDPSIVQPAAGAVDGPLVAFNGHLYFSSSQETLYELNALSSLSNNATNVSGSSAYPYNGFGDTDLIVFNNSLYFCNGNNGVYKLGADNALTNLIGSIGAQSFTPVINGGTMDFVSYALVNYQLVPELYQTTGGAPTIAVANYSASDFVAYNGVIYDNLSSTGLADVNGATPGVLAVPGGQGGAPLVVIPFNATGFAGPATVSSVGVPATGDYGVGSVLTFTVGFNEPVDVTGTPRIAIDLATGGVAYANYISGGGTSALTFQYTVAAGQQALAGITTGSAIDVNGGAITDAASDSANLDISAVEPSTSGIVINTFAPTESVAQVLATMSALNALPTGFAVADTAAHIEANLAALSADAAHVTTVTATGGPVTASIAQFTADEPLLDKVVGGFVVADTAANIAAYLTASVPGGPSALALDAGDVASISATGGTVTVGNGVFAADQPALDKIVGGFALSGKASVLNGNLAGLAADQAHIDSVTANGGAITATIAQFQSDQPLLDKVVGGFVVSDTAANIAAYLTASVPGGPSALALDAGHVASISATGGTVTVGNGVFAADQPALDEIVGGFALSGKASVLNGNLDGLEADQAHIDSVTANGGAITATIAQFAADQPLLDKVVGGFVVSDTAANISAYLTASVPGGPSALALDGHVASITASGGAVTVGNGVFAADQPALDKVAGGFAISGKASVLNGNLAGLEADQAHIDSVAANGGAITATIAQFAADQPLLDKVVGGFVVSDTAANIAAYLTASVPGGPSALALDASHIASIAASGGTVTVGNGVLVADQPALDEIAGGFAISGKASVLSGNLDGLQNDVGHILSITGASGVITGTMANFTRDEAAMNKIAGGFNLADTAANIAAGLDLLRGDVGHIDAITLTDATKPTITLTAAQASADAAVLAKITSPYTLVT
;
A
#
# COMPACT_ATOMS: atom_id res chain seq x y z
N MET A 1 -40.73 10.16 -10.87
CA MET A 1 -42.17 9.92 -11.19
C MET A 1 -43.04 10.62 -10.14
N THR A 2 -44.32 10.93 -10.38
CA THR A 2 -45.18 11.67 -9.42
C THR A 2 -46.23 10.80 -8.69
N GLN A 3 -46.17 9.48 -8.85
CA GLN A 3 -46.94 8.51 -8.08
C GLN A 3 -45.97 7.60 -7.33
N SER A 4 -46.37 7.14 -6.14
CA SER A 4 -45.62 6.14 -5.39
C SER A 4 -45.85 4.77 -6.03
N TYR A 5 -44.83 4.26 -6.70
CA TYR A 5 -44.81 2.89 -7.21
C TYR A 5 -44.16 1.96 -6.19
N LEU A 6 -44.68 0.75 -6.14
CA LEU A 6 -44.27 -0.30 -5.22
C LEU A 6 -43.72 -1.47 -6.03
N LEU A 7 -42.48 -1.87 -5.73
CA LEU A 7 -41.82 -3.00 -6.39
C LEU A 7 -41.75 -4.19 -5.44
N PHE A 8 -41.95 -5.38 -5.99
CA PHE A 8 -41.90 -6.64 -5.26
C PHE A 8 -41.53 -7.79 -6.20
N THR A 9 -40.98 -8.85 -5.64
CA THR A 9 -40.72 -10.10 -6.35
C THR A 9 -41.81 -11.13 -6.05
N GLY A 10 -42.02 -12.06 -6.97
CA GLY A 10 -42.94 -13.19 -6.79
C GLY A 10 -42.36 -14.46 -7.41
N GLY A 11 -42.43 -15.57 -6.67
CA GLY A 11 -42.04 -16.89 -7.19
C GLY A 11 -43.14 -17.46 -8.09
N ASP A 12 -42.76 -18.07 -9.21
CA ASP A 12 -43.70 -18.65 -10.18
C ASP A 12 -44.23 -20.05 -9.80
N GLY A 13 -43.75 -20.62 -8.69
CA GLY A 13 -44.06 -21.96 -8.21
C GLY A 13 -43.35 -23.10 -8.97
N ALA A 14 -42.57 -22.79 -10.01
CA ALA A 14 -41.74 -23.70 -10.79
C ALA A 14 -40.23 -23.53 -10.52
N GLY A 15 -39.83 -22.48 -9.80
CA GLY A 15 -38.45 -22.18 -9.42
C GLY A 15 -37.90 -20.90 -10.05
N GLY A 16 -38.69 -20.21 -10.87
CA GLY A 16 -38.40 -18.86 -11.35
C GLY A 16 -38.89 -17.78 -10.40
N THR A 17 -38.30 -16.60 -10.51
CA THR A 17 -38.73 -15.38 -9.83
C THR A 17 -39.07 -14.31 -10.86
N SER A 18 -40.05 -13.46 -10.54
CA SER A 18 -40.49 -12.35 -11.40
C SER A 18 -40.49 -11.05 -10.61
N LEU A 19 -40.10 -9.95 -11.25
CA LEU A 19 -40.16 -8.60 -10.71
C LEU A 19 -41.45 -7.92 -11.16
N TYR A 20 -42.18 -7.35 -10.21
CA TYR A 20 -43.42 -6.61 -10.44
C TYR A 20 -43.29 -5.16 -9.98
N ILE A 21 -44.08 -4.29 -10.62
CA ILE A 21 -44.33 -2.92 -10.16
C ILE A 21 -45.85 -2.69 -10.09
N THR A 22 -46.31 -1.95 -9.09
CA THR A 22 -47.70 -1.52 -8.99
C THR A 22 -47.80 -0.03 -8.68
N ASP A 23 -48.77 0.65 -9.29
CA ASP A 23 -49.20 2.02 -8.94
C ASP A 23 -50.23 2.02 -7.79
N GLY A 24 -50.60 0.83 -7.28
CA GLY A 24 -51.67 0.60 -6.32
C GLY A 24 -53.02 0.22 -6.93
N VAL A 25 -53.14 0.27 -8.27
CA VAL A 25 -54.35 -0.05 -9.04
C VAL A 25 -54.08 -1.13 -10.10
N ASN A 26 -52.89 -1.11 -10.70
CA ASN A 26 -52.44 -1.99 -11.77
C ASN A 26 -51.11 -2.63 -11.42
N VAL A 27 -51.09 -3.95 -11.22
CA VAL A 27 -49.85 -4.73 -11.16
C VAL A 27 -49.34 -4.97 -12.59
N ARG A 28 -48.08 -4.64 -12.83
CA ARG A 28 -47.36 -4.87 -14.09
C ARG A 28 -46.10 -5.68 -13.79
N GLN A 29 -45.97 -6.85 -14.41
CA GLN A 29 -44.72 -7.60 -14.44
C GLN A 29 -43.69 -6.79 -15.23
N LEU A 30 -42.57 -6.45 -14.59
CA LEU A 30 -41.42 -5.78 -15.21
C LEU A 30 -40.48 -6.78 -15.85
N ALA A 31 -40.26 -7.93 -15.20
CA ALA A 31 -39.36 -8.97 -15.67
C ALA A 31 -39.72 -10.35 -15.08
N ASP A 32 -39.22 -11.40 -15.73
CA ASP A 32 -39.50 -12.82 -15.46
C ASP A 32 -38.23 -13.62 -15.75
N SER A 33 -37.76 -14.42 -14.80
CA SER A 33 -36.55 -15.25 -14.99
C SER A 33 -36.79 -16.49 -15.86
N SER A 34 -38.02 -16.75 -16.29
CA SER A 34 -38.41 -17.96 -17.02
C SER A 34 -38.67 -17.77 -18.52
N THR A 35 -38.80 -16.53 -19.01
CA THR A 35 -39.14 -16.24 -20.41
C THR A 35 -38.24 -15.20 -21.08
N GLN A 36 -37.48 -15.61 -22.10
CA GLN A 36 -36.73 -14.70 -22.98
C GLN A 36 -37.67 -13.91 -23.92
N GLY A 37 -38.39 -12.95 -23.34
CA GLY A 37 -39.25 -12.00 -24.04
C GLY A 37 -38.46 -10.84 -24.67
N SER A 38 -39.03 -10.21 -25.71
CA SER A 38 -38.39 -9.17 -26.54
C SER A 38 -38.17 -7.79 -25.85
N LEU A 39 -38.06 -7.78 -24.52
CA LEU A 39 -37.80 -6.60 -23.70
C LEU A 39 -36.41 -6.63 -23.04
N PHE A 40 -35.70 -7.76 -23.10
CA PHE A 40 -34.38 -7.97 -22.48
C PHE A 40 -33.26 -8.18 -23.51
N GLN A 41 -32.00 -7.95 -23.11
CA GLN A 41 -30.82 -8.44 -23.82
C GLN A 41 -30.22 -9.70 -23.17
N THR A 42 -30.44 -9.91 -21.87
CA THR A 42 -29.90 -11.01 -21.03
C THR A 42 -30.82 -11.25 -19.82
N ASP A 43 -30.77 -12.45 -19.25
CA ASP A 43 -31.63 -12.86 -18.11
C ASP A 43 -31.05 -12.39 -16.75
N PRO A 44 -31.88 -11.83 -15.84
CA PRO A 44 -31.52 -11.55 -14.45
C PRO A 44 -32.04 -12.60 -13.45
N ILE A 45 -31.39 -12.71 -12.29
CA ILE A 45 -31.89 -13.43 -11.10
C ILE A 45 -32.27 -12.40 -10.02
N PHE A 46 -33.44 -12.56 -9.41
CA PHE A 46 -33.99 -11.58 -8.46
C PHE A 46 -33.63 -11.95 -7.01
N GLY A 47 -32.67 -11.21 -6.42
CA GLY A 47 -32.27 -11.30 -5.01
C GLY A 47 -32.79 -10.12 -4.16
N GLN A 48 -32.01 -9.68 -3.18
CA GLN A 48 -32.21 -8.36 -2.55
C GLN A 48 -32.11 -7.25 -3.62
N ILE A 49 -32.94 -6.22 -3.52
CA ILE A 49 -33.03 -5.13 -4.51
C ILE A 49 -32.95 -3.79 -3.77
N SER A 50 -31.92 -2.98 -4.05
CA SER A 50 -31.93 -1.57 -3.69
C SER A 50 -32.31 -0.72 -4.89
N THR A 51 -32.98 0.41 -4.64
CA THR A 51 -33.53 1.26 -5.70
C THR A 51 -33.36 2.74 -5.39
N GLN A 52 -33.16 3.55 -6.43
CA GLN A 52 -33.03 5.00 -6.35
C GLN A 52 -33.80 5.67 -7.48
N VAL A 53 -34.45 6.80 -7.22
CA VAL A 53 -35.22 7.54 -8.23
C VAL A 53 -34.49 8.81 -8.61
N VAL A 54 -34.10 8.93 -9.89
CA VAL A 54 -33.47 10.15 -10.44
C VAL A 54 -34.38 10.75 -11.51
N GLY A 55 -35.05 11.84 -11.14
CA GLY A 55 -36.03 12.54 -11.99
C GLY A 55 -37.26 11.67 -12.32
N SER A 56 -37.35 11.22 -13.57
CA SER A 56 -38.42 10.32 -14.05
C SER A 56 -38.02 8.84 -14.05
N THR A 57 -36.75 8.52 -13.86
CA THR A 57 -36.19 7.17 -14.05
C THR A 57 -35.96 6.50 -12.70
N LEU A 58 -36.37 5.24 -12.59
CA LEU A 58 -36.05 4.37 -11.46
C LEU A 58 -34.76 3.60 -11.78
N TYR A 59 -33.81 3.57 -10.87
CA TYR A 59 -32.59 2.77 -10.96
C TYR A 59 -32.62 1.68 -9.90
N LEU A 60 -32.09 0.50 -10.23
CA LEU A 60 -32.13 -0.70 -9.41
C LEU A 60 -30.80 -1.45 -9.47
N THR A 61 -30.39 -2.09 -8.38
CA THR A 61 -29.39 -3.17 -8.39
C THR A 61 -30.10 -4.51 -8.59
N LEU A 62 -29.67 -5.30 -9.57
CA LEU A 62 -30.20 -6.65 -9.85
C LEU A 62 -29.08 -7.60 -10.26
N ALA A 63 -29.18 -8.88 -9.89
CA ALA A 63 -28.18 -9.88 -10.23
C ALA A 63 -28.36 -10.48 -11.62
N ASP A 64 -27.27 -10.97 -12.24
CA ASP A 64 -27.33 -11.65 -13.55
C ASP A 64 -27.69 -13.15 -13.47
N SER A 65 -27.88 -13.77 -14.64
CA SER A 65 -28.24 -15.19 -14.81
C SER A 65 -27.29 -16.22 -14.20
N THR A 66 -26.09 -15.83 -13.79
CA THR A 66 -25.15 -16.72 -13.09
C THR A 66 -25.36 -16.73 -11.58
N GLY A 67 -26.05 -15.71 -11.04
CA GLY A 67 -26.24 -15.51 -9.60
C GLY A 67 -25.02 -14.93 -8.87
N GLN A 68 -24.01 -14.43 -9.60
CA GLN A 68 -22.70 -14.09 -9.04
C GLN A 68 -22.30 -12.61 -9.17
N THR A 69 -23.09 -11.77 -9.86
CA THR A 69 -22.76 -10.33 -10.02
C THR A 69 -24.03 -9.48 -9.96
N SER A 70 -23.93 -8.29 -9.38
CA SER A 70 -24.99 -7.27 -9.41
C SER A 70 -24.67 -6.19 -10.45
N ALA A 71 -25.68 -5.77 -11.20
CA ALA A 71 -25.60 -4.68 -12.18
C ALA A 71 -26.61 -3.56 -11.85
N ILE A 72 -26.30 -2.33 -12.27
CA ILE A 72 -27.30 -1.26 -12.30
C ILE A 72 -28.19 -1.44 -13.52
N TRP A 73 -29.50 -1.34 -13.29
CA TRP A 73 -30.54 -1.26 -14.30
C TRP A 73 -31.30 0.05 -14.15
N SER A 74 -31.89 0.52 -15.25
CA SER A 74 -32.74 1.71 -15.30
C SER A 74 -34.10 1.39 -15.89
N TYR A 75 -35.16 1.96 -15.33
CA TYR A 75 -36.53 1.83 -15.78
C TYR A 75 -37.15 3.21 -16.01
N ASP A 76 -37.45 3.52 -17.28
CA ASP A 76 -37.99 4.81 -17.71
C ASP A 76 -39.53 4.91 -17.64
N GLY A 77 -40.19 3.90 -17.09
CA GLY A 77 -41.64 3.73 -17.14
C GLY A 77 -42.15 2.89 -18.32
N SER A 78 -41.27 2.48 -19.24
CA SER A 78 -41.61 1.71 -20.44
C SER A 78 -40.65 0.54 -20.74
N ARG A 79 -39.35 0.68 -20.44
CA ARG A 79 -38.31 -0.30 -20.71
C ARG A 79 -37.35 -0.42 -19.52
N LEU A 80 -37.01 -1.65 -19.15
CA LEU A 80 -35.89 -1.94 -18.24
C LEU A 80 -34.61 -2.07 -19.09
N THR A 81 -33.57 -1.32 -18.76
CA THR A 81 -32.32 -1.26 -19.53
C THR A 81 -31.13 -1.43 -18.58
N GLN A 82 -30.31 -2.46 -18.83
CA GLN A 82 -29.04 -2.66 -18.13
C GLN A 82 -28.11 -1.48 -18.42
N ILE A 83 -27.56 -0.87 -17.36
CA ILE A 83 -26.62 0.26 -17.43
C ILE A 83 -25.17 -0.23 -17.34
N THR A 84 -24.92 -1.29 -16.57
CA THR A 84 -23.59 -1.89 -16.39
C THR A 84 -23.60 -3.37 -16.74
N SER A 85 -22.72 -3.82 -17.64
CA SER A 85 -22.63 -5.23 -18.04
C SER A 85 -21.63 -6.01 -17.20
N SER A 86 -21.96 -7.26 -16.82
CA SER A 86 -21.15 -8.14 -15.97
C SER A 86 -20.10 -8.98 -16.71
N ALA A 87 -19.87 -8.73 -18.00
CA ALA A 87 -19.11 -9.59 -18.93
C ALA A 87 -17.66 -9.88 -18.54
N ASP A 88 -17.14 -9.18 -17.53
CA ASP A 88 -15.75 -9.19 -17.13
C ASP A 88 -15.52 -9.95 -15.78
N TYR A 89 -16.56 -10.19 -14.97
CA TYR A 89 -16.39 -10.83 -13.65
C TYR A 89 -16.00 -12.32 -13.75
N VAL A 90 -14.92 -12.71 -13.04
CA VAL A 90 -14.54 -14.12 -12.84
C VAL A 90 -14.64 -14.49 -11.36
N ASN A 91 -15.76 -15.09 -10.95
CA ASN A 91 -15.83 -15.74 -9.63
C ASN A 91 -15.11 -17.10 -9.68
N GLY A 92 -13.78 -17.05 -9.57
CA GLY A 92 -12.96 -18.22 -9.31
C GLY A 92 -12.99 -18.55 -7.82
N ALA A 93 -13.43 -19.77 -7.46
CA ALA A 93 -13.64 -20.21 -6.07
C ALA A 93 -12.32 -20.46 -5.28
N THR A 94 -11.39 -19.52 -5.33
CA THR A 94 -10.06 -19.58 -4.71
C THR A 94 -9.72 -18.37 -3.83
N ASP A 95 -10.56 -17.32 -3.79
CA ASP A 95 -10.47 -16.29 -2.75
C ASP A 95 -11.35 -16.68 -1.55
N PRO A 96 -10.79 -16.88 -0.34
CA PRO A 96 -11.57 -17.12 0.87
C PRO A 96 -12.40 -15.90 1.33
N ASN A 97 -12.17 -14.70 0.78
CA ASN A 97 -12.86 -13.45 1.13
C ASN A 97 -14.03 -13.09 0.19
N ALA A 98 -14.51 -14.04 -0.63
CA ALA A 98 -15.52 -13.79 -1.67
C ALA A 98 -16.77 -13.06 -1.16
N ALA A 99 -16.84 -11.75 -1.40
CA ALA A 99 -17.96 -10.91 -1.00
C ALA A 99 -19.24 -11.29 -1.76
N GLY A 100 -20.38 -11.21 -1.05
CA GLY A 100 -21.70 -11.50 -1.62
C GLY A 100 -22.15 -10.52 -2.71
N PRO A 101 -23.30 -10.80 -3.37
CA PRO A 101 -23.86 -9.91 -4.38
C PRO A 101 -24.08 -8.50 -3.81
N GLN A 102 -23.59 -7.48 -4.54
CA GLN A 102 -23.66 -6.09 -4.11
C GLN A 102 -25.11 -5.61 -4.04
N SER A 103 -25.58 -5.22 -2.85
CA SER A 103 -26.98 -4.87 -2.61
C SER A 103 -27.25 -3.36 -2.49
N ALA A 104 -26.29 -2.53 -2.05
CA ALA A 104 -26.54 -1.12 -1.72
C ALA A 104 -26.43 -0.15 -2.93
N LEU A 105 -27.40 0.76 -3.05
CA LEU A 105 -27.46 1.82 -4.08
C LEU A 105 -27.97 3.13 -3.46
N ALA A 106 -27.20 4.22 -3.61
CA ALA A 106 -27.51 5.54 -3.06
C ALA A 106 -27.50 6.65 -4.12
N LEU A 107 -28.20 7.75 -3.86
CA LEU A 107 -28.12 8.97 -4.66
C LEU A 107 -27.26 10.02 -3.95
N PHE A 108 -26.19 10.45 -4.62
CA PHE A 108 -25.37 11.59 -4.25
C PHE A 108 -25.75 12.82 -5.11
N GLY A 109 -25.90 13.97 -4.44
CA GLY A 109 -26.33 15.21 -5.08
C GLY A 109 -27.68 15.07 -5.79
N THR A 110 -27.68 15.27 -7.12
CA THR A 110 -28.91 15.20 -7.95
C THR A 110 -28.83 14.22 -9.12
N GLN A 111 -27.64 13.71 -9.45
CA GLN A 111 -27.39 12.93 -10.67
C GLN A 111 -26.33 11.82 -10.50
N ASP A 112 -25.72 11.65 -9.33
CA ASP A 112 -24.64 10.68 -9.14
C ASP A 112 -25.16 9.49 -8.33
N LEU A 113 -25.26 8.31 -8.96
CA LEU A 113 -25.65 7.08 -8.27
C LEU A 113 -24.40 6.37 -7.75
N VAL A 114 -24.38 6.10 -6.45
CA VAL A 114 -23.24 5.53 -5.74
C VAL A 114 -23.56 4.08 -5.36
N PHE A 115 -22.62 3.18 -5.63
CA PHE A 115 -22.77 1.72 -5.50
C PHE A 115 -21.40 1.04 -5.38
N GLY A 116 -21.36 -0.23 -4.99
CA GLY A 116 -20.14 -1.04 -5.04
C GLY A 116 -19.94 -1.73 -6.39
N GLN A 117 -18.71 -1.75 -6.90
CA GLN A 117 -18.32 -2.38 -8.17
C GLN A 117 -16.97 -3.11 -8.00
N ALA A 118 -16.86 -4.35 -8.47
CA ALA A 118 -15.56 -5.05 -8.53
C ALA A 118 -14.77 -4.60 -9.74
N THR A 119 -13.44 -4.58 -9.59
CA THR A 119 -12.52 -3.99 -10.57
C THR A 119 -11.63 -5.08 -11.15
N LEU A 120 -11.57 -5.16 -12.47
CA LEU A 120 -10.92 -6.28 -13.16
C LEU A 120 -9.40 -6.20 -13.30
N ALA A 121 -8.83 -5.04 -12.98
CA ALA A 121 -7.42 -4.81 -13.19
C ALA A 121 -6.62 -5.66 -12.19
N SER A 122 -6.06 -6.78 -12.66
CA SER A 122 -5.00 -7.48 -11.96
C SER A 122 -3.90 -6.48 -11.63
N ASN A 123 -3.72 -6.19 -10.35
CA ASN A 123 -2.58 -5.45 -9.85
C ASN A 123 -1.32 -6.32 -9.96
N ALA A 124 -0.13 -5.71 -9.81
CA ALA A 124 1.15 -6.36 -10.12
C ALA A 124 1.49 -7.57 -9.21
N ASP A 125 0.75 -7.69 -8.11
CA ASP A 125 0.79 -8.72 -7.08
C ASP A 125 -0.09 -9.96 -7.41
N GLY A 126 -0.91 -9.91 -8.45
CA GLY A 126 -1.55 -11.11 -9.04
C GLY A 126 -2.80 -11.62 -8.31
N ASN A 127 -3.36 -10.83 -7.39
CA ASN A 127 -4.70 -11.07 -6.85
C ASN A 127 -5.77 -10.44 -7.76
N TYR A 128 -6.98 -10.98 -7.73
CA TYR A 128 -8.16 -10.36 -8.34
C TYR A 128 -8.79 -9.44 -7.30
N ASP A 129 -8.83 -8.14 -7.58
CA ASP A 129 -9.12 -7.13 -6.56
C ASP A 129 -10.63 -6.92 -6.31
N THR A 130 -10.95 -6.55 -5.06
CA THR A 130 -12.28 -6.61 -4.46
C THR A 130 -13.21 -5.43 -4.84
N THR A 131 -14.44 -5.42 -4.31
CA THR A 131 -15.52 -4.48 -4.66
C THR A 131 -15.34 -3.06 -4.10
N THR A 132 -14.88 -2.12 -4.92
CA THR A 132 -14.65 -0.71 -4.52
C THR A 132 -15.86 0.21 -4.76
N LEU A 133 -15.86 1.41 -4.17
CA LEU A 133 -16.87 2.43 -4.42
C LEU A 133 -16.85 2.92 -5.88
N ALA A 134 -18.02 2.94 -6.52
CA ALA A 134 -18.21 3.45 -7.87
C ALA A 134 -19.35 4.47 -7.92
N VAL A 135 -19.23 5.43 -8.83
CA VAL A 135 -20.16 6.55 -9.02
C VAL A 135 -20.58 6.60 -10.48
N TYR A 136 -21.86 6.33 -10.75
CA TYR A 136 -22.48 6.46 -12.06
C TYR A 136 -23.21 7.80 -12.18
N ASN A 137 -22.68 8.70 -13.00
CA ASN A 137 -23.35 9.96 -13.29
C ASN A 137 -24.45 9.74 -14.33
N THR A 138 -25.71 9.93 -13.95
CA THR A 138 -26.89 9.70 -14.80
C THR A 138 -26.99 10.67 -15.98
N ALA A 139 -26.29 11.81 -15.92
CA ALA A 139 -26.31 12.84 -16.98
C ALA A 139 -25.35 12.51 -18.12
N THR A 140 -24.08 12.24 -17.77
CA THR A 140 -23.01 11.90 -18.73
C THR A 140 -23.03 10.41 -19.10
N LYS A 141 -23.69 9.57 -18.29
CA LYS A 141 -23.71 8.11 -18.38
C LYS A 141 -22.32 7.48 -18.22
N THR A 142 -21.42 8.14 -17.48
CA THR A 142 -20.08 7.65 -17.17
C THR A 142 -20.01 7.07 -15.77
N ILE A 143 -19.21 6.02 -15.59
CA ILE A 143 -18.81 5.52 -14.28
C ILE A 143 -17.44 6.11 -13.95
N SER A 144 -17.27 6.56 -12.71
CA SER A 144 -15.99 6.94 -12.11
C SER A 144 -15.81 6.22 -10.79
N GLN A 145 -14.60 5.70 -10.53
CA GLN A 145 -14.22 5.14 -9.23
C GLN A 145 -13.34 6.16 -8.50
N PRO A 146 -13.81 6.81 -7.42
CA PRO A 146 -12.95 7.66 -6.59
C PRO A 146 -11.92 6.81 -5.84
N VAL A 147 -10.71 7.35 -5.67
CA VAL A 147 -9.63 6.65 -4.96
C VAL A 147 -9.94 6.59 -3.46
N SER A 148 -9.93 5.39 -2.88
CA SER A 148 -10.05 5.14 -1.43
C SER A 148 -8.66 5.01 -0.79
N PRO A 149 -8.39 5.62 0.37
CA PRO A 149 -7.05 5.63 0.99
C PRO A 149 -6.46 4.23 1.24
N ASN A 150 -7.28 3.31 1.76
CA ASN A 150 -6.88 1.93 2.11
C ASN A 150 -7.61 0.86 1.29
N GLY A 151 -8.10 1.20 0.08
CA GLY A 151 -8.70 0.22 -0.83
C GLY A 151 -10.01 -0.43 -0.37
N GLY A 152 -10.72 0.17 0.60
CA GLY A 152 -11.87 -0.44 1.28
C GLY A 152 -12.93 -1.03 0.35
N TYR A 153 -13.42 -2.23 0.72
CA TYR A 153 -14.23 -3.11 -0.12
C TYR A 153 -15.61 -3.44 0.46
N ASN A 154 -16.55 -3.72 -0.44
CA ASN A 154 -17.97 -3.97 -0.15
C ASN A 154 -18.68 -2.80 0.58
N PRO A 155 -18.96 -1.66 -0.10
CA PRO A 155 -19.61 -0.52 0.51
C PRO A 155 -21.11 -0.76 0.78
N GLN A 156 -21.55 -0.51 2.01
CA GLN A 156 -22.89 -0.76 2.54
C GLN A 156 -23.40 0.46 3.35
N ASP A 157 -24.69 0.47 3.68
CA ASP A 157 -25.36 1.41 4.60
C ASP A 157 -25.03 2.89 4.37
N PHE A 158 -25.24 3.32 3.12
CA PHE A 158 -25.09 4.69 2.67
C PHE A 158 -26.05 5.67 3.37
N VAL A 159 -25.51 6.60 4.16
CA VAL A 159 -26.27 7.68 4.81
C VAL A 159 -25.72 9.06 4.41
N ASN A 160 -26.60 10.00 4.00
CA ASN A 160 -26.19 11.36 3.66
C ASN A 160 -26.32 12.31 4.86
N LEU A 161 -25.25 13.03 5.19
CA LEU A 161 -25.24 14.10 6.18
C LEU A 161 -24.64 15.37 5.55
N ASN A 162 -25.46 16.44 5.47
CA ASN A 162 -25.05 17.77 5.00
C ASN A 162 -24.35 17.81 3.62
N GLY A 163 -24.62 16.84 2.74
CA GLY A 163 -24.00 16.77 1.41
C GLY A 163 -22.70 15.94 1.35
N VAL A 164 -22.34 15.25 2.45
CA VAL A 164 -21.34 14.18 2.47
C VAL A 164 -22.08 12.85 2.63
N LEU A 165 -21.68 11.84 1.84
CA LEU A 165 -22.20 10.48 1.94
C LEU A 165 -21.28 9.66 2.81
N TYR A 166 -21.78 9.14 3.93
CA TYR A 166 -21.07 8.20 4.78
C TYR A 166 -21.55 6.79 4.47
N TYR A 167 -20.65 5.81 4.60
CA TYR A 167 -20.93 4.41 4.31
C TYR A 167 -19.92 3.50 5.02
N GLU A 168 -20.25 2.23 5.10
CA GLU A 168 -19.47 1.22 5.82
C GLU A 168 -18.83 0.30 4.80
N ALA A 169 -17.56 -0.06 5.00
CA ALA A 169 -16.84 -1.01 4.13
C ALA A 169 -15.74 -1.70 4.92
N LEU A 170 -15.29 -2.86 4.45
CA LEU A 170 -14.15 -3.56 5.05
C LEU A 170 -12.84 -2.95 4.55
N ASP A 171 -11.91 -2.64 5.44
CA ASP A 171 -10.57 -2.18 5.10
C ASP A 171 -9.78 -3.31 4.41
N LYS A 172 -9.15 -3.02 3.26
CA LYS A 172 -8.47 -4.00 2.41
C LYS A 172 -7.25 -4.67 3.06
N THR A 173 -6.64 -4.00 4.04
CA THR A 173 -5.36 -4.43 4.62
C THR A 173 -5.54 -5.25 5.90
N THR A 174 -6.63 -5.02 6.61
CA THR A 174 -6.92 -5.61 7.92
C THR A 174 -8.10 -6.59 7.89
N ASN A 175 -8.98 -6.49 6.88
CA ASN A 175 -10.32 -7.07 6.82
C ASN A 175 -11.21 -6.64 8.01
N ALA A 176 -10.95 -5.48 8.60
CA ALA A 176 -11.75 -4.89 9.67
C ALA A 176 -12.79 -3.92 9.12
N GLU A 177 -13.89 -3.74 9.85
CA GLU A 177 -14.96 -2.81 9.48
C GLU A 177 -14.52 -1.35 9.69
N ALA A 178 -14.80 -0.52 8.69
CA ALA A 178 -14.39 0.88 8.67
C ALA A 178 -15.49 1.78 8.09
N ILE A 179 -15.62 2.98 8.67
CA ILE A 179 -16.55 4.01 8.22
C ILE A 179 -15.81 4.94 7.27
N TYR A 180 -16.33 5.07 6.06
CA TYR A 180 -15.82 5.97 5.04
C TYR A 180 -16.80 7.11 4.79
N SER A 181 -16.26 8.21 4.26
CA SER A 181 -17.03 9.35 3.76
C SER A 181 -16.66 9.67 2.32
N TYR A 182 -17.63 10.16 1.55
CA TYR A 182 -17.48 10.60 0.17
C TYR A 182 -18.16 11.96 -0.01
N ASN A 183 -17.37 12.95 -0.41
CA ASN A 183 -17.78 14.35 -0.54
C ASN A 183 -18.11 14.76 -2.00
N GLY A 184 -18.16 13.80 -2.94
CA GLY A 184 -18.32 14.05 -4.37
C GLY A 184 -17.01 14.01 -5.17
N THR A 185 -15.84 14.07 -4.53
CA THR A 185 -14.54 14.03 -5.22
C THR A 185 -13.55 13.04 -4.61
N SER A 186 -13.48 12.96 -3.28
CA SER A 186 -12.56 12.08 -2.55
C SER A 186 -13.32 11.16 -1.60
N VAL A 187 -12.81 9.95 -1.42
CA VAL A 187 -13.16 9.08 -0.29
C VAL A 187 -12.18 9.35 0.86
N THR A 188 -12.68 9.35 2.10
CA THR A 188 -11.86 9.53 3.30
C THR A 188 -12.32 8.55 4.37
N GLU A 189 -11.38 7.76 4.91
CA GLU A 189 -11.61 6.90 6.06
C GLU A 189 -11.79 7.77 7.31
N ILE A 190 -12.89 7.56 8.03
CA ILE A 190 -13.28 8.32 9.21
C ILE A 190 -13.03 7.52 10.49
N TYR A 191 -13.27 6.21 10.44
CA TYR A 191 -13.06 5.31 11.54
C TYR A 191 -12.64 3.94 11.04
N ASN A 192 -11.71 3.31 11.76
CA ASN A 192 -11.31 1.93 11.56
C ASN A 192 -11.53 1.21 12.89
N ALA A 193 -12.23 0.07 12.89
CA ALA A 193 -12.59 -0.64 14.12
C ALA A 193 -11.40 -1.19 14.93
N HIS A 194 -10.14 -1.04 14.46
CA HIS A 194 -8.99 -1.68 15.07
C HIS A 194 -7.83 -0.77 15.57
N PRO A 195 -7.74 -0.52 16.89
CA PRO A 195 -6.47 -0.25 17.57
C PRO A 195 -5.79 -1.58 17.99
N THR A 196 -4.73 -1.96 17.29
CA THR A 196 -3.74 -3.01 17.66
C THR A 196 -4.24 -4.45 17.99
N PHE A 197 -4.51 -5.28 16.97
CA PHE A 197 -4.33 -6.74 17.02
C PHE A 197 -3.97 -7.24 15.61
N VAL A 198 -3.05 -8.20 15.54
CA VAL A 198 -2.53 -8.72 14.27
C VAL A 198 -3.42 -9.86 13.78
N ASN A 199 -4.02 -9.70 12.61
CA ASN A 199 -4.85 -10.72 11.97
C ASN A 199 -3.98 -11.90 11.47
N THR A 200 -3.83 -12.94 12.28
CA THR A 200 -3.44 -14.27 11.78
C THR A 200 -4.70 -14.99 11.33
N ALA A 201 -4.97 -14.94 10.02
CA ALA A 201 -5.92 -15.76 9.25
C ALA A 201 -7.28 -16.04 9.93
N TYR A 202 -8.35 -15.42 9.40
CA TYR A 202 -9.76 -15.67 9.75
C TYR A 202 -10.04 -17.16 10.03
N ASP A 203 -10.07 -17.51 11.33
CA ASP A 203 -10.49 -18.80 11.84
C ASP A 203 -11.90 -18.64 12.42
N PRO A 204 -12.96 -19.12 11.74
CA PRO A 204 -14.33 -19.00 12.22
C PRO A 204 -14.62 -19.85 13.48
N SER A 205 -13.60 -20.47 14.10
CA SER A 205 -13.74 -21.28 15.31
C SER A 205 -13.12 -20.70 16.58
N ILE A 206 -12.33 -19.60 16.53
CA ILE A 206 -11.65 -19.05 17.72
C ILE A 206 -11.65 -17.51 17.79
N VAL A 207 -12.69 -16.95 18.42
CA VAL A 207 -12.69 -16.03 19.59
C VAL A 207 -14.12 -15.50 19.70
N GLN A 208 -14.80 -15.74 20.83
CA GLN A 208 -16.09 -15.10 21.08
C GLN A 208 -15.89 -13.64 21.51
N PRO A 209 -16.77 -12.71 21.12
CA PRO A 209 -16.76 -11.36 21.67
C PRO A 209 -16.91 -11.42 23.20
N ALA A 210 -16.29 -10.47 23.90
CA ALA A 210 -16.42 -10.38 25.34
C ALA A 210 -17.89 -10.16 25.73
N ALA A 211 -18.29 -10.66 26.90
CA ALA A 211 -19.66 -10.48 27.41
C ALA A 211 -19.97 -8.99 27.61
N GLY A 212 -20.59 -8.36 26.60
CA GLY A 212 -20.65 -6.89 26.51
C GLY A 212 -21.10 -6.30 25.16
N ALA A 213 -21.10 -7.08 24.08
CA ALA A 213 -21.35 -6.61 22.71
C ALA A 213 -22.71 -5.92 22.50
N VAL A 214 -22.78 -4.84 21.72
CA VAL A 214 -24.03 -4.20 21.27
C VAL A 214 -24.26 -4.58 19.81
N ASP A 215 -25.37 -5.25 19.52
CA ASP A 215 -25.53 -6.07 18.30
C ASP A 215 -26.97 -5.96 17.76
N GLY A 216 -27.36 -4.76 17.32
CA GLY A 216 -28.70 -4.49 16.79
C GLY A 216 -28.88 -3.04 16.30
N PRO A 217 -29.76 -2.83 15.30
CA PRO A 217 -29.76 -1.62 14.48
C PRO A 217 -30.18 -0.35 15.24
N LEU A 218 -29.55 0.77 14.89
CA LEU A 218 -29.91 2.09 15.42
C LEU A 218 -31.18 2.62 14.74
N VAL A 219 -32.18 3.03 15.53
CA VAL A 219 -33.44 3.60 15.01
C VAL A 219 -33.75 4.95 15.64
N ALA A 220 -33.82 5.98 14.81
CA ALA A 220 -34.32 7.30 15.19
C ALA A 220 -35.85 7.34 15.11
N PHE A 221 -36.52 7.63 16.24
CA PHE A 221 -37.99 7.73 16.30
C PHE A 221 -38.44 8.79 17.30
N ASN A 222 -39.45 9.60 16.94
CA ASN A 222 -40.05 10.64 17.78
C ASN A 222 -39.09 11.61 18.52
N GLY A 223 -37.87 11.81 18.01
CA GLY A 223 -36.87 12.70 18.64
C GLY A 223 -35.96 12.01 19.66
N HIS A 224 -35.95 10.67 19.68
CA HIS A 224 -35.10 9.81 20.49
C HIS A 224 -34.40 8.77 19.58
N LEU A 225 -33.26 8.26 20.04
CA LEU A 225 -32.52 7.19 19.37
C LEU A 225 -32.70 5.89 20.18
N TYR A 226 -33.14 4.84 19.51
CA TYR A 226 -33.38 3.52 20.08
C TYR A 226 -32.37 2.53 19.55
N PHE A 227 -31.93 1.61 20.42
CA PHE A 227 -31.11 0.46 20.05
C PHE A 227 -31.44 -0.70 21.00
N SER A 228 -31.30 -1.93 20.52
CA SER A 228 -31.40 -3.11 21.38
C SER A 228 -30.01 -3.47 21.90
N SER A 229 -29.83 -3.44 23.22
CA SER A 229 -29.12 -4.58 23.80
C SER A 229 -30.14 -5.69 23.89
N SER A 230 -29.66 -6.89 24.03
CA SER A 230 -30.41 -8.01 23.54
C SER A 230 -30.11 -9.24 24.41
N GLN A 231 -29.89 -8.95 25.70
CA GLN A 231 -30.73 -9.62 26.70
C GLN A 231 -32.18 -9.10 26.58
N GLU A 232 -32.72 -9.12 25.37
CA GLU A 232 -34.04 -8.62 24.96
C GLU A 232 -34.42 -7.24 25.57
N THR A 233 -33.48 -6.28 25.65
CA THR A 233 -33.65 -5.02 26.39
C THR A 233 -33.51 -3.79 25.49
N LEU A 234 -34.61 -3.07 25.29
CA LEU A 234 -34.62 -1.82 24.53
C LEU A 234 -34.01 -0.66 25.35
N TYR A 235 -33.05 0.05 24.77
CA TYR A 235 -32.46 1.25 25.35
C TYR A 235 -32.90 2.48 24.56
N GLU A 236 -33.18 3.56 25.29
CA GLU A 236 -33.50 4.87 24.73
C GLU A 236 -32.41 5.87 25.11
N LEU A 237 -31.86 6.53 24.08
CA LEU A 237 -30.97 7.67 24.20
C LEU A 237 -31.73 8.93 23.75
N ASN A 238 -31.97 9.85 24.69
CA ASN A 238 -32.64 11.10 24.37
C ASN A 238 -31.70 12.12 23.69
N ALA A 239 -32.25 13.25 23.26
CA ALA A 239 -31.51 14.33 22.60
C ALA A 239 -30.41 15.01 23.44
N LEU A 240 -30.26 14.65 24.72
CA LEU A 240 -29.23 15.15 25.64
C LEU A 240 -28.26 14.04 26.11
N SER A 241 -28.23 12.90 25.42
CA SER A 241 -27.34 11.77 25.70
C SER A 241 -27.56 11.07 27.05
N SER A 242 -28.70 11.26 27.73
CA SER A 242 -28.99 10.54 28.98
C SER A 242 -29.71 9.22 28.70
N LEU A 243 -29.22 8.13 29.30
CA LEU A 243 -29.75 6.78 29.14
C LEU A 243 -30.99 6.55 30.01
N SER A 244 -32.05 6.00 29.42
CA SER A 244 -33.22 5.49 30.15
C SER A 244 -33.44 4.01 29.84
N ASN A 245 -33.78 3.22 30.86
CA ASN A 245 -34.21 1.82 30.69
C ASN A 245 -35.70 1.73 31.02
N ASN A 246 -36.50 1.33 30.04
CA ASN A 246 -37.96 1.21 30.14
C ASN A 246 -38.48 -0.24 30.06
N ALA A 247 -37.61 -1.27 30.03
CA ALA A 247 -38.01 -2.68 29.90
C ALA A 247 -37.12 -3.63 30.72
N THR A 248 -37.70 -4.39 31.65
CA THR A 248 -36.99 -5.43 32.41
C THR A 248 -37.34 -6.84 31.94
N ASN A 249 -36.38 -7.48 31.27
CA ASN A 249 -36.05 -8.92 31.30
C ASN A 249 -37.22 -9.94 31.22
N VAL A 250 -37.43 -10.53 30.03
CA VAL A 250 -38.21 -11.75 29.84
C VAL A 250 -37.28 -12.96 29.95
N SER A 251 -37.04 -13.44 31.16
CA SER A 251 -35.95 -14.39 31.41
C SER A 251 -36.21 -15.82 30.91
N GLY A 252 -35.31 -16.35 30.07
CA GLY A 252 -34.83 -17.73 30.27
C GLY A 252 -34.59 -18.62 29.04
N SER A 253 -33.42 -18.51 28.42
CA SER A 253 -32.70 -19.68 27.88
C SER A 253 -31.21 -19.40 27.72
N SER A 254 -30.36 -20.42 27.90
CA SER A 254 -28.91 -20.31 27.85
C SER A 254 -28.34 -20.68 26.47
N ALA A 255 -27.68 -19.70 25.83
CA ALA A 255 -26.57 -19.83 24.89
C ALA A 255 -26.56 -20.98 23.85
N TYR A 256 -26.74 -20.64 22.57
CA TYR A 256 -26.03 -21.27 21.44
C TYR A 256 -25.79 -20.23 20.31
N PRO A 257 -24.73 -20.38 19.48
CA PRO A 257 -24.29 -19.35 18.53
C PRO A 257 -24.78 -19.59 17.10
N TYR A 258 -24.98 -18.52 16.30
CA TYR A 258 -24.69 -18.58 14.86
C TYR A 258 -24.42 -17.23 14.20
N ASN A 259 -23.77 -17.30 13.04
CA ASN A 259 -23.32 -16.22 12.17
C ASN A 259 -24.48 -15.53 11.42
N GLY A 260 -24.36 -14.22 11.23
CA GLY A 260 -25.15 -13.43 10.28
C GLY A 260 -24.87 -11.94 10.52
N PHE A 261 -24.40 -11.24 9.49
CA PHE A 261 -24.13 -9.81 9.56
C PHE A 261 -25.40 -9.06 9.98
N GLY A 262 -25.30 -8.21 11.00
CA GLY A 262 -26.40 -7.38 11.48
C GLY A 262 -26.47 -6.11 10.65
N ASP A 263 -27.38 -6.06 9.68
CA ASP A 263 -27.52 -4.90 8.78
C ASP A 263 -27.87 -3.60 9.56
N THR A 264 -27.28 -2.47 9.16
CA THR A 264 -27.46 -1.08 9.67
C THR A 264 -26.79 -0.71 11.00
N ASP A 265 -25.45 -0.58 10.98
CA ASP A 265 -24.69 0.08 12.04
C ASP A 265 -24.79 1.63 11.95
N LEU A 266 -25.05 2.23 10.78
CA LEU A 266 -24.99 3.69 10.55
C LEU A 266 -26.35 4.44 10.50
N ILE A 267 -26.51 5.56 11.23
CA ILE A 267 -27.68 6.46 11.12
C ILE A 267 -27.35 7.96 11.27
N VAL A 268 -28.14 8.82 10.62
CA VAL A 268 -28.18 10.27 10.91
C VAL A 268 -29.37 10.61 11.81
N PHE A 269 -29.08 11.23 12.96
CA PHE A 269 -30.07 11.67 13.93
C PHE A 269 -29.69 13.06 14.46
N ASN A 270 -30.66 13.96 14.65
CA ASN A 270 -30.44 15.35 15.10
C ASN A 270 -29.21 16.03 14.45
N ASN A 271 -29.10 15.89 13.12
CA ASN A 271 -28.05 16.48 12.29
C ASN A 271 -26.61 16.03 12.62
N SER A 272 -26.45 14.88 13.28
CA SER A 272 -25.16 14.22 13.56
C SER A 272 -25.20 12.76 13.08
N LEU A 273 -24.04 12.18 12.81
CA LEU A 273 -23.89 10.76 12.47
C LEU A 273 -23.70 9.95 13.76
N TYR A 274 -24.37 8.81 13.86
CA TYR A 274 -24.27 7.84 14.96
C TYR A 274 -24.01 6.46 14.36
N PHE A 275 -23.25 5.63 15.08
CA PHE A 275 -23.13 4.21 14.74
C PHE A 275 -22.96 3.33 15.98
N CYS A 276 -23.29 2.05 15.87
CA CYS A 276 -22.83 1.03 16.83
C CYS A 276 -21.51 0.40 16.36
N ASN A 277 -20.76 -0.13 17.32
CA ASN A 277 -19.66 -1.04 17.07
C ASN A 277 -19.84 -2.25 17.97
N GLY A 278 -19.85 -3.44 17.37
CA GLY A 278 -20.14 -4.71 18.02
C GLY A 278 -19.42 -4.93 19.36
N ASN A 279 -18.18 -4.46 19.53
CA ASN A 279 -17.42 -4.63 20.78
C ASN A 279 -17.39 -3.40 21.69
N ASN A 280 -17.62 -2.19 21.16
CA ASN A 280 -17.25 -0.94 21.83
C ASN A 280 -18.45 -0.02 22.17
N GLY A 281 -19.65 -0.31 21.67
CA GLY A 281 -20.90 0.38 22.04
C GLY A 281 -21.35 1.44 21.03
N VAL A 282 -22.05 2.49 21.48
CA VAL A 282 -22.67 3.51 20.59
C VAL A 282 -21.82 4.77 20.51
N TYR A 283 -21.53 5.18 19.28
CA TYR A 283 -20.67 6.31 18.94
C TYR A 283 -21.43 7.42 18.23
N LYS A 284 -20.92 8.65 18.38
CA LYS A 284 -21.35 9.84 17.64
C LYS A 284 -20.15 10.51 16.99
N LEU A 285 -20.29 10.87 15.72
CA LEU A 285 -19.30 11.67 14.99
C LEU A 285 -19.51 13.17 15.27
N GLY A 286 -18.43 13.84 15.67
CA GLY A 286 -18.33 15.30 15.79
C GLY A 286 -18.16 15.99 14.43
N ALA A 287 -18.33 17.31 14.40
CA ALA A 287 -18.17 18.12 13.18
C ALA A 287 -16.70 18.24 12.70
N ASP A 288 -15.77 17.82 13.54
CA ASP A 288 -14.33 17.69 13.35
C ASP A 288 -13.89 16.25 12.97
N ASN A 289 -14.86 15.36 12.71
CA ASN A 289 -14.71 13.91 12.60
C ASN A 289 -14.20 13.21 13.88
N ALA A 290 -14.19 13.87 15.04
CA ALA A 290 -13.84 13.20 16.29
C ALA A 290 -14.98 12.29 16.77
N LEU A 291 -14.62 11.14 17.34
CA LEU A 291 -15.59 10.16 17.84
C LEU A 291 -15.85 10.33 19.34
N THR A 292 -17.11 10.56 19.69
CA THR A 292 -17.57 10.52 21.08
C THR A 292 -18.23 9.16 21.35
N ASN A 293 -17.64 8.35 22.23
CA ASN A 293 -18.35 7.19 22.78
C ASN A 293 -19.43 7.69 23.73
N LEU A 294 -20.69 7.36 23.45
CA LEU A 294 -21.84 7.74 24.26
C LEU A 294 -22.16 6.69 25.33
N ILE A 295 -21.92 5.41 25.02
CA ILE A 295 -22.29 4.25 25.83
C ILE A 295 -21.29 3.13 25.55
N GLY A 296 -20.60 2.63 26.59
CA GLY A 296 -19.72 1.47 26.50
C GLY A 296 -20.45 0.12 26.45
N SER A 297 -19.73 -0.99 26.63
CA SER A 297 -20.26 -2.35 26.48
C SER A 297 -21.35 -2.73 27.50
N ILE A 298 -22.47 -3.27 27.03
CA ILE A 298 -23.61 -3.76 27.83
C ILE A 298 -24.14 -5.06 27.18
N GLY A 299 -23.89 -6.23 27.78
CA GLY A 299 -23.91 -7.54 27.09
C GLY A 299 -25.28 -8.12 26.66
N ALA A 300 -25.31 -8.78 25.49
CA ALA A 300 -26.51 -8.89 24.63
C ALA A 300 -26.48 -9.94 23.45
N GLN A 301 -27.66 -10.20 22.80
CA GLN A 301 -28.03 -11.08 21.62
C GLN A 301 -29.38 -10.67 20.90
N SER A 302 -29.36 -10.14 19.66
CA SER A 302 -30.26 -9.17 18.92
C SER A 302 -31.82 -9.13 18.93
N PHE A 303 -32.40 -7.97 18.52
CA PHE A 303 -33.81 -7.75 18.07
C PHE A 303 -33.88 -6.88 16.79
N THR A 304 -34.97 -6.99 16.00
CA THR A 304 -35.24 -6.10 14.83
C THR A 304 -36.56 -5.32 14.99
N PRO A 305 -36.54 -3.97 14.98
CA PRO A 305 -37.73 -3.12 15.05
C PRO A 305 -38.36 -2.83 13.68
N VAL A 306 -39.69 -2.61 13.65
CA VAL A 306 -40.44 -2.19 12.45
C VAL A 306 -41.35 -1.00 12.82
N ILE A 307 -41.38 0.04 11.98
CA ILE A 307 -42.29 1.19 12.16
C ILE A 307 -43.55 1.00 11.32
N ASN A 308 -44.71 0.94 11.98
CA ASN A 308 -46.01 0.80 11.32
C ASN A 308 -47.01 1.84 11.85
N GLY A 309 -47.57 2.65 10.94
CA GLY A 309 -48.66 3.59 11.26
C GLY A 309 -48.33 4.72 12.26
N GLY A 310 -47.06 4.95 12.60
CA GLY A 310 -46.65 5.86 13.68
C GLY A 310 -46.45 5.18 15.04
N THR A 311 -46.35 3.85 15.04
CA THR A 311 -46.03 2.98 16.19
C THR A 311 -44.80 2.13 15.88
N MET A 312 -44.07 1.71 16.91
CA MET A 312 -42.87 0.87 16.81
C MET A 312 -43.19 -0.53 17.34
N ASP A 313 -43.04 -1.53 16.48
CA ASP A 313 -43.28 -2.95 16.77
C ASP A 313 -41.95 -3.73 16.75
N PHE A 314 -41.86 -4.88 17.43
CA PHE A 314 -40.66 -5.72 17.53
C PHE A 314 -40.98 -7.18 17.18
N VAL A 315 -40.05 -7.87 16.51
CA VAL A 315 -40.22 -9.26 16.06
C VAL A 315 -39.05 -10.14 16.52
N SER A 316 -39.33 -11.41 16.84
CA SER A 316 -38.35 -12.41 17.30
C SER A 316 -38.36 -13.63 16.36
N TYR A 317 -37.16 -14.15 16.04
CA TYR A 317 -36.96 -15.39 15.28
C TYR A 317 -36.46 -16.50 16.19
N ALA A 318 -37.04 -17.70 16.06
CA ALA A 318 -36.52 -18.92 16.66
C ALA A 318 -36.64 -20.09 15.66
N LEU A 319 -35.53 -20.77 15.38
CA LEU A 319 -35.46 -21.94 14.51
C LEU A 319 -34.72 -23.07 15.25
N VAL A 320 -35.43 -24.17 15.53
CA VAL A 320 -34.82 -25.37 16.13
C VAL A 320 -35.28 -26.63 15.38
N ASN A 321 -34.32 -27.30 14.73
CA ASN A 321 -34.37 -28.72 14.33
C ASN A 321 -35.57 -29.24 13.51
N TYR A 322 -36.10 -28.44 12.56
CA TYR A 322 -36.96 -28.91 11.44
C TYR A 322 -38.24 -29.71 11.80
N GLN A 323 -38.66 -29.69 13.08
CA GLN A 323 -39.91 -30.22 13.59
C GLN A 323 -40.41 -29.35 14.74
N LEU A 324 -41.61 -28.80 14.58
CA LEU A 324 -42.33 -28.11 15.65
C LEU A 324 -42.74 -29.11 16.74
N VAL A 325 -42.06 -29.07 17.89
CA VAL A 325 -42.51 -29.75 19.11
C VAL A 325 -42.81 -28.68 20.17
N PRO A 326 -44.06 -28.56 20.65
CA PRO A 326 -44.41 -27.58 21.67
C PRO A 326 -44.11 -28.10 23.08
N GLU A 327 -43.43 -27.29 23.89
CA GLU A 327 -43.51 -27.42 25.35
C GLU A 327 -44.15 -26.18 25.97
N LEU A 328 -44.92 -26.41 27.03
CA LEU A 328 -45.98 -25.54 27.50
C LEU A 328 -45.76 -25.20 28.97
N TYR A 329 -45.62 -23.91 29.30
CA TYR A 329 -45.71 -23.43 30.67
C TYR A 329 -46.71 -22.28 30.79
N GLN A 330 -47.55 -22.36 31.81
CA GLN A 330 -48.59 -21.37 32.12
C GLN A 330 -48.14 -20.48 33.27
N THR A 331 -48.46 -19.20 33.20
CA THR A 331 -49.08 -18.49 34.33
C THR A 331 -50.31 -17.70 33.86
N THR A 332 -51.29 -17.64 34.74
CA THR A 332 -52.66 -17.14 34.56
C THR A 332 -52.78 -15.63 34.29
N GLY A 333 -53.57 -15.22 33.29
CA GLY A 333 -54.11 -13.85 33.20
C GLY A 333 -54.34 -13.30 31.78
N GLY A 334 -55.20 -13.92 30.96
CA GLY A 334 -55.36 -13.54 29.54
C GLY A 334 -56.32 -12.37 29.25
N ALA A 335 -56.04 -11.64 28.17
CA ALA A 335 -56.85 -10.58 27.54
C ALA A 335 -57.14 -10.92 26.05
N PRO A 336 -58.06 -10.26 25.30
CA PRO A 336 -58.19 -10.43 23.83
C PRO A 336 -58.25 -9.13 23.01
N THR A 337 -58.11 -9.06 21.66
CA THR A 337 -57.28 -9.73 20.59
C THR A 337 -57.21 -8.76 19.37
N ILE A 338 -56.61 -9.21 18.25
CA ILE A 338 -55.89 -8.54 17.12
C ILE A 338 -54.41 -8.98 17.17
N ALA A 339 -54.15 -10.14 16.57
CA ALA A 339 -52.84 -10.77 16.51
C ALA A 339 -52.08 -10.43 15.22
N VAL A 340 -50.77 -10.60 15.25
CA VAL A 340 -49.92 -10.82 14.07
C VAL A 340 -49.30 -12.21 14.20
N ALA A 341 -49.26 -12.97 13.11
CA ALA A 341 -48.62 -14.28 13.07
C ALA A 341 -47.27 -14.18 12.35
N ASN A 342 -46.27 -14.94 12.82
CA ASN A 342 -44.94 -14.98 12.20
C ASN A 342 -45.00 -15.54 10.78
N TYR A 343 -44.68 -14.69 9.80
CA TYR A 343 -44.18 -15.05 8.48
C TYR A 343 -42.96 -14.17 8.17
N SER A 344 -42.06 -14.64 7.30
CA SER A 344 -40.87 -13.87 6.91
C SER A 344 -41.24 -12.62 6.12
N ALA A 345 -40.40 -11.58 6.20
CA ALA A 345 -40.61 -10.29 5.53
C ALA A 345 -40.74 -10.37 3.98
N SER A 346 -40.43 -11.52 3.38
CA SER A 346 -40.58 -11.80 1.95
C SER A 346 -42.03 -11.89 1.44
N ASP A 347 -43.00 -12.14 2.32
CA ASP A 347 -44.33 -12.63 1.90
C ASP A 347 -45.45 -11.58 2.01
N PHE A 348 -45.14 -10.37 2.50
CA PHE A 348 -46.13 -9.30 2.70
C PHE A 348 -45.73 -7.97 2.07
N VAL A 349 -46.73 -7.24 1.55
CA VAL A 349 -46.54 -5.91 0.98
C VAL A 349 -47.58 -4.93 1.53
N ALA A 350 -47.12 -3.79 2.07
CA ALA A 350 -47.99 -2.75 2.63
C ALA A 350 -48.23 -1.60 1.63
N TYR A 351 -49.49 -1.23 1.41
CA TYR A 351 -49.89 -0.08 0.58
C TYR A 351 -51.10 0.64 1.18
N ASN A 352 -51.00 1.96 1.36
CA ASN A 352 -52.04 2.82 1.98
C ASN A 352 -52.61 2.29 3.32
N GLY A 353 -51.77 1.67 4.15
CA GLY A 353 -52.17 1.14 5.47
C GLY A 353 -52.87 -0.22 5.43
N VAL A 354 -52.84 -0.93 4.30
CA VAL A 354 -53.34 -2.31 4.15
C VAL A 354 -52.20 -3.23 3.75
N ILE A 355 -52.15 -4.43 4.34
CA ILE A 355 -51.14 -5.47 4.08
C ILE A 355 -51.73 -6.52 3.13
N TYR A 356 -50.95 -6.90 2.12
CA TYR A 356 -51.29 -7.91 1.11
C TYR A 356 -50.34 -9.11 1.18
N ASP A 357 -50.90 -10.33 1.08
CA ASP A 357 -50.21 -11.64 1.09
C ASP A 357 -49.80 -12.04 -0.35
N ASN A 358 -48.58 -12.55 -0.53
CA ASN A 358 -48.01 -12.96 -1.82
C ASN A 358 -48.27 -14.44 -2.19
N LEU A 359 -48.83 -15.28 -1.30
CA LEU A 359 -49.10 -16.71 -1.57
C LEU A 359 -50.62 -17.01 -1.58
N SER A 360 -51.15 -17.07 -2.80
CA SER A 360 -52.60 -17.14 -3.11
C SER A 360 -53.48 -18.01 -2.19
N SER A 361 -54.52 -17.42 -1.60
CA SER A 361 -55.88 -17.56 -2.15
C SER A 361 -56.97 -16.74 -1.42
N THR A 362 -57.96 -16.28 -2.19
CA THR A 362 -59.15 -15.49 -1.79
C THR A 362 -58.85 -14.02 -1.41
N GLY A 363 -59.41 -13.09 -2.18
CA GLY A 363 -59.11 -11.66 -2.08
C GLY A 363 -59.80 -10.95 -0.93
N LEU A 364 -59.19 -9.86 -0.46
CA LEU A 364 -59.76 -8.98 0.56
C LEU A 364 -61.11 -8.42 0.10
N ALA A 365 -62.12 -8.54 0.96
CA ALA A 365 -63.35 -7.75 0.87
C ALA A 365 -63.25 -6.55 1.81
N ASP A 366 -63.53 -5.37 1.27
CA ASP A 366 -63.57 -4.08 1.99
C ASP A 366 -64.64 -4.09 3.09
N VAL A 367 -64.28 -3.72 4.34
CA VAL A 367 -65.24 -3.54 5.44
C VAL A 367 -64.96 -2.25 6.21
N ASN A 368 -65.56 -1.19 5.69
CA ASN A 368 -65.72 0.11 6.33
C ASN A 368 -66.88 0.07 7.34
N GLY A 369 -66.66 0.40 8.61
CA GLY A 369 -67.75 0.74 9.54
C GLY A 369 -67.68 0.19 10.98
N ALA A 370 -68.15 1.03 11.89
CA ALA A 370 -68.09 0.91 13.35
C ALA A 370 -68.82 -0.28 14.02
N THR A 371 -68.34 -0.56 15.24
CA THR A 371 -68.90 -1.37 16.37
C THR A 371 -68.75 -2.90 16.33
N PRO A 372 -68.40 -3.55 17.48
CA PRO A 372 -67.98 -4.96 17.50
C PRO A 372 -69.14 -5.90 17.88
N GLY A 373 -69.31 -6.97 17.09
CA GLY A 373 -70.23 -8.08 17.37
C GLY A 373 -69.74 -9.36 16.70
N VAL A 374 -69.63 -10.44 17.47
CA VAL A 374 -68.87 -11.65 17.11
C VAL A 374 -69.51 -12.45 15.96
N LEU A 375 -68.67 -12.87 14.99
CA LEU A 375 -68.90 -14.05 14.15
C LEU A 375 -67.86 -15.13 14.51
N ALA A 376 -68.29 -16.38 14.66
CA ALA A 376 -67.44 -17.48 15.13
C ALA A 376 -66.98 -18.40 13.99
N VAL A 377 -65.75 -18.90 14.08
CA VAL A 377 -65.21 -19.97 13.24
C VAL A 377 -64.90 -21.20 14.13
N PRO A 378 -65.43 -22.40 13.83
CA PRO A 378 -64.96 -23.66 14.44
C PRO A 378 -63.68 -24.14 13.73
N GLY A 379 -62.62 -24.68 14.34
CA GLY A 379 -62.35 -25.10 15.72
C GLY A 379 -61.57 -26.45 15.68
N GLY A 380 -60.52 -26.75 16.44
CA GLY A 380 -59.77 -26.01 17.48
C GLY A 380 -58.26 -26.37 17.40
N GLN A 381 -57.40 -26.06 18.36
CA GLN A 381 -57.60 -25.88 19.81
C GLN A 381 -56.85 -24.66 20.37
N GLY A 382 -57.38 -24.08 21.44
CA GLY A 382 -56.53 -23.46 22.49
C GLY A 382 -56.06 -22.02 22.29
N GLY A 383 -56.51 -21.29 21.28
CA GLY A 383 -56.25 -19.85 21.17
C GLY A 383 -56.94 -19.06 22.30
N ALA A 384 -56.16 -18.55 23.24
CA ALA A 384 -56.56 -17.60 24.28
C ALA A 384 -55.38 -16.63 24.52
N PRO A 385 -55.64 -15.35 24.84
CA PRO A 385 -55.63 -14.40 23.74
C PRO A 385 -54.67 -13.20 23.96
N LEU A 386 -54.70 -12.21 23.05
CA LEU A 386 -53.74 -11.09 23.01
C LEU A 386 -53.82 -10.13 24.21
N VAL A 387 -52.66 -9.61 24.60
CA VAL A 387 -52.58 -8.37 25.38
C VAL A 387 -52.60 -7.15 24.45
N VAL A 388 -53.70 -6.38 24.49
CA VAL A 388 -53.66 -4.94 24.24
C VAL A 388 -53.58 -4.27 25.62
N ILE A 389 -52.84 -3.16 25.75
CA ILE A 389 -52.85 -2.31 26.95
C ILE A 389 -53.78 -1.09 26.72
N PRO A 390 -55.06 -1.14 27.15
CA PRO A 390 -55.88 0.07 27.28
C PRO A 390 -55.58 0.82 28.58
N PHE A 391 -55.82 2.14 28.60
CA PHE A 391 -55.40 3.03 29.68
C PHE A 391 -56.49 3.28 30.76
N ASN A 392 -56.17 2.92 32.02
CA ASN A 392 -56.66 3.42 33.33
C ASN A 392 -58.16 3.31 33.77
N ALA A 393 -58.43 2.65 34.93
CA ALA A 393 -59.34 3.12 36.01
C ALA A 393 -59.41 2.18 37.27
N THR A 394 -58.66 2.52 38.33
CA THR A 394 -58.88 2.32 39.82
C THR A 394 -59.67 1.13 40.43
N GLY A 395 -59.00 0.40 41.33
CA GLY A 395 -59.30 0.37 42.79
C GLY A 395 -60.48 -0.43 43.38
N PHE A 396 -60.20 -1.19 44.45
CA PHE A 396 -61.18 -1.65 45.46
C PHE A 396 -60.55 -1.95 46.85
N ALA A 397 -59.54 -1.19 47.25
CA ALA A 397 -59.45 -0.70 48.63
C ALA A 397 -59.98 0.74 48.65
N GLY A 398 -60.35 1.26 49.83
CA GLY A 398 -60.53 2.72 49.95
C GLY A 398 -59.13 3.32 50.13
N PRO A 399 -58.76 4.40 49.42
CA PRO A 399 -57.41 4.92 49.47
C PRO A 399 -57.00 5.28 50.89
N ALA A 400 -55.78 4.87 51.29
CA ALA A 400 -55.24 5.11 52.62
C ALA A 400 -55.41 6.58 53.06
N THR A 401 -55.99 6.82 54.22
CA THR A 401 -56.30 8.14 54.77
C THR A 401 -55.40 8.48 55.95
N VAL A 402 -54.96 9.74 56.05
CA VAL A 402 -54.24 10.23 57.23
C VAL A 402 -55.10 10.09 58.50
N SER A 403 -54.50 9.55 59.56
CA SER A 403 -55.12 9.27 60.87
C SER A 403 -54.57 10.13 62.01
N SER A 404 -53.36 10.69 61.87
CA SER A 404 -52.72 11.57 62.87
C SER A 404 -51.51 12.32 62.31
N VAL A 405 -51.21 13.49 62.89
CA VAL A 405 -49.96 14.23 62.65
C VAL A 405 -49.25 14.53 63.98
N GLY A 406 -47.97 14.14 64.07
CA GLY A 406 -47.05 14.53 65.12
C GLY A 406 -46.14 15.67 64.66
N VAL A 407 -46.05 16.73 65.46
CA VAL A 407 -45.24 17.94 65.17
C VAL A 407 -44.00 18.02 66.08
N PRO A 408 -42.99 18.83 65.73
CA PRO A 408 -41.83 19.10 66.58
C PRO A 408 -42.22 19.63 67.98
N ALA A 409 -41.31 19.46 68.93
CA ALA A 409 -41.44 20.09 70.24
C ALA A 409 -41.41 21.63 70.13
N THR A 410 -42.04 22.32 71.08
CA THR A 410 -42.00 23.78 71.16
C THR A 410 -40.61 24.29 71.54
N GLY A 411 -40.07 25.27 70.81
CA GLY A 411 -38.74 25.84 71.02
C GLY A 411 -38.30 26.82 69.91
N ASP A 412 -37.12 27.41 70.09
CA ASP A 412 -36.44 28.28 69.12
C ASP A 412 -35.45 27.49 68.24
N TYR A 413 -35.50 27.70 66.93
CA TYR A 413 -34.71 26.96 65.92
C TYR A 413 -33.91 27.93 65.02
N GLY A 414 -32.60 27.73 64.95
CA GLY A 414 -31.68 28.50 64.08
C GLY A 414 -31.30 27.75 62.80
N VAL A 415 -30.56 28.39 61.89
CA VAL A 415 -30.04 27.76 60.65
C VAL A 415 -29.35 26.43 60.96
N GLY A 416 -29.68 25.38 60.19
CA GLY A 416 -29.16 24.02 60.37
C GLY A 416 -29.92 23.17 61.40
N SER A 417 -30.90 23.72 62.14
CA SER A 417 -31.73 22.94 63.06
C SER A 417 -32.75 22.08 62.30
N VAL A 418 -33.02 20.86 62.77
CA VAL A 418 -33.93 19.91 62.11
C VAL A 418 -35.25 19.79 62.86
N LEU A 419 -36.35 20.08 62.17
CA LEU A 419 -37.72 19.91 62.64
C LEU A 419 -38.32 18.63 62.04
N THR A 420 -38.70 17.68 62.90
CA THR A 420 -39.26 16.38 62.47
C THR A 420 -40.78 16.32 62.65
N PHE A 421 -41.48 15.86 61.62
CA PHE A 421 -42.93 15.64 61.58
C PHE A 421 -43.19 14.17 61.29
N THR A 422 -44.27 13.60 61.83
CA THR A 422 -44.65 12.20 61.61
C THR A 422 -46.13 12.12 61.26
N VAL A 423 -46.46 11.58 60.08
CA VAL A 423 -47.84 11.41 59.62
C VAL A 423 -48.22 9.93 59.68
N GLY A 424 -49.26 9.62 60.45
CA GLY A 424 -49.84 8.28 60.51
C GLY A 424 -50.97 8.12 59.50
N PHE A 425 -51.06 6.94 58.88
CA PHE A 425 -52.17 6.51 58.00
C PHE A 425 -53.01 5.44 58.71
N ASN A 426 -54.19 5.13 58.18
CA ASN A 426 -55.04 4.01 58.64
C ASN A 426 -54.50 2.63 58.22
N GLU A 427 -53.67 2.56 57.19
CA GLU A 427 -53.06 1.35 56.64
C GLU A 427 -51.65 1.64 56.07
N PRO A 428 -50.85 0.62 55.69
CA PRO A 428 -49.52 0.83 55.13
C PRO A 428 -49.57 1.53 53.77
N VAL A 429 -48.64 2.46 53.54
CA VAL A 429 -48.49 3.18 52.27
C VAL A 429 -47.07 3.06 51.72
N ASP A 430 -46.98 2.85 50.42
CA ASP A 430 -45.74 2.93 49.65
C ASP A 430 -45.52 4.37 49.18
N VAL A 431 -44.25 4.77 49.14
CA VAL A 431 -43.83 6.14 48.83
C VAL A 431 -42.84 6.12 47.69
N THR A 432 -43.17 6.83 46.62
CA THR A 432 -42.26 7.13 45.51
C THR A 432 -41.96 8.63 45.48
N GLY A 433 -40.78 9.00 44.98
CA GLY A 433 -40.30 10.39 45.00
C GLY A 433 -40.03 10.92 46.41
N THR A 434 -40.06 12.25 46.56
CA THR A 434 -39.74 12.95 47.81
C THR A 434 -40.91 13.84 48.26
N PRO A 435 -42.02 13.23 48.74
CA PRO A 435 -43.15 14.00 49.25
C PRO A 435 -42.71 14.91 50.40
N ARG A 436 -43.45 15.99 50.62
CA ARG A 436 -43.10 17.05 51.56
C ARG A 436 -44.33 17.68 52.20
N ILE A 437 -44.16 18.23 53.39
CA ILE A 437 -45.19 19.02 54.08
C ILE A 437 -44.81 20.49 53.98
N ALA A 438 -45.72 21.32 53.47
CA ALA A 438 -45.54 22.77 53.46
C ALA A 438 -45.55 23.31 54.90
N ILE A 439 -44.67 24.27 55.16
CA ILE A 439 -44.54 24.97 56.44
C ILE A 439 -44.63 26.46 56.15
N ASP A 440 -45.79 27.04 56.40
CA ASP A 440 -46.01 28.48 56.35
C ASP A 440 -45.26 29.13 57.52
N LEU A 441 -44.26 29.91 57.17
CA LEU A 441 -43.47 30.70 58.08
C LEU A 441 -44.19 32.04 58.30
N ALA A 442 -44.47 32.40 59.55
CA ALA A 442 -45.33 33.55 59.87
C ALA A 442 -44.81 34.92 59.37
N THR A 443 -43.60 35.02 58.82
CA THR A 443 -43.11 36.23 58.13
C THR A 443 -43.38 36.25 56.62
N GLY A 444 -44.14 35.30 56.06
CA GLY A 444 -44.66 35.35 54.69
C GLY A 444 -43.91 34.50 53.65
N GLY A 445 -43.35 33.35 54.04
CA GLY A 445 -42.71 32.39 53.13
C GLY A 445 -43.13 30.96 53.43
N VAL A 446 -42.99 30.05 52.45
CA VAL A 446 -43.30 28.62 52.59
C VAL A 446 -42.00 27.82 52.55
N ALA A 447 -41.72 27.07 53.62
CA ALA A 447 -40.68 26.06 53.67
C ALA A 447 -41.28 24.66 53.48
N TYR A 448 -40.44 23.63 53.34
CA TYR A 448 -40.89 22.26 53.11
C TYR A 448 -40.13 21.26 53.99
N ALA A 449 -40.86 20.45 54.77
CA ALA A 449 -40.32 19.26 55.41
C ALA A 449 -40.36 18.09 54.44
N ASN A 450 -39.21 17.63 53.98
CA ASN A 450 -39.08 16.54 53.01
C ASN A 450 -39.15 15.17 53.69
N TYR A 451 -39.73 14.19 53.00
CA TYR A 451 -39.83 12.81 53.45
C TYR A 451 -38.45 12.15 53.63
N ILE A 452 -38.33 11.36 54.70
CA ILE A 452 -37.08 10.69 55.11
C ILE A 452 -37.23 9.16 55.12
N SER A 453 -38.32 8.63 55.68
CA SER A 453 -38.54 7.19 55.83
C SER A 453 -39.97 6.84 56.27
N GLY A 454 -40.39 5.59 56.04
CA GLY A 454 -41.69 5.06 56.48
C GLY A 454 -42.48 4.27 55.44
N GLY A 455 -42.08 4.29 54.16
CA GLY A 455 -42.72 3.57 53.06
C GLY A 455 -42.78 2.06 53.31
N GLY A 456 -43.86 1.42 52.87
CA GLY A 456 -44.25 0.05 53.24
C GLY A 456 -44.81 -0.06 54.66
N THR A 457 -45.06 1.06 55.35
CA THR A 457 -45.63 1.09 56.72
C THR A 457 -46.71 2.16 56.83
N SER A 458 -47.46 2.18 57.94
CA SER A 458 -48.55 3.15 58.17
C SER A 458 -48.10 4.44 58.86
N ALA A 459 -46.79 4.76 58.88
CA ALA A 459 -46.26 5.98 59.50
C ALA A 459 -45.07 6.54 58.71
N LEU A 460 -45.24 7.75 58.18
CA LEU A 460 -44.23 8.45 57.38
C LEU A 460 -43.55 9.56 58.19
N THR A 461 -42.22 9.68 58.06
CA THR A 461 -41.41 10.69 58.75
C THR A 461 -40.91 11.73 57.75
N PHE A 462 -41.09 13.01 58.07
CA PHE A 462 -40.66 14.16 57.28
C PHE A 462 -39.76 15.07 58.13
N GLN A 463 -38.78 15.73 57.50
CA GLN A 463 -37.86 16.65 58.17
C GLN A 463 -37.64 17.93 57.37
N TYR A 464 -37.69 19.08 58.06
CA TYR A 464 -37.23 20.37 57.54
C TYR A 464 -35.97 20.81 58.28
N THR A 465 -34.89 21.06 57.54
CA THR A 465 -33.69 21.71 58.07
C THR A 465 -33.79 23.21 57.82
N VAL A 466 -33.73 24.02 58.87
CA VAL A 466 -33.85 25.48 58.77
C VAL A 466 -32.78 26.06 57.84
N ALA A 467 -33.20 26.67 56.73
CA ALA A 467 -32.32 27.36 55.79
C ALA A 467 -32.09 28.83 56.18
N ALA A 468 -31.00 29.44 55.69
CA ALA A 468 -30.74 30.87 55.86
C ALA A 468 -31.88 31.73 55.28
N GLY A 469 -32.16 32.88 55.90
CA GLY A 469 -33.24 33.81 55.50
C GLY A 469 -34.69 33.44 55.89
N GLN A 470 -34.96 32.19 56.24
CA GLN A 470 -36.31 31.68 56.58
C GLN A 470 -36.74 31.97 58.03
N GLN A 471 -37.62 32.95 58.27
CA GLN A 471 -38.03 33.38 59.63
C GLN A 471 -39.48 33.02 60.00
N ALA A 472 -39.71 32.59 61.25
CA ALA A 472 -41.04 32.30 61.77
C ALA A 472 -41.15 32.73 63.25
N LEU A 473 -41.07 34.04 63.48
CA LEU A 473 -41.00 34.63 64.85
C LEU A 473 -42.31 34.55 65.65
N ALA A 474 -43.43 34.16 65.01
CA ALA A 474 -44.75 34.06 65.64
C ALA A 474 -45.31 32.62 65.62
N GLY A 475 -44.45 31.62 65.40
CA GLY A 475 -44.84 30.23 65.16
C GLY A 475 -44.76 29.86 63.66
N ILE A 476 -44.79 28.55 63.38
CA ILE A 476 -45.03 28.01 62.04
C ILE A 476 -46.49 27.54 61.91
N THR A 477 -46.98 27.38 60.68
CA THR A 477 -48.23 26.65 60.38
C THR A 477 -47.93 25.56 59.36
N THR A 478 -48.47 24.36 59.56
CA THR A 478 -48.42 23.25 58.59
C THR A 478 -49.44 23.48 57.47
N GLY A 479 -49.10 23.09 56.23
CA GLY A 479 -50.04 23.11 55.11
C GLY A 479 -51.23 22.17 55.36
N SER A 480 -52.33 22.31 54.63
CA SER A 480 -53.53 21.47 54.83
C SER A 480 -53.44 20.07 54.22
N ALA A 481 -52.37 19.74 53.49
CA ALA A 481 -52.14 18.41 52.93
C ALA A 481 -50.63 18.11 52.74
N ILE A 482 -50.28 16.83 52.57
CA ILE A 482 -48.95 16.44 52.08
C ILE A 482 -48.86 16.72 50.57
N ASP A 483 -47.82 17.45 50.15
CA ASP A 483 -47.47 17.67 48.75
C ASP A 483 -46.57 16.53 48.26
N VAL A 484 -47.01 15.77 47.25
CA VAL A 484 -46.23 14.62 46.76
C VAL A 484 -44.97 15.01 45.97
N ASN A 485 -44.82 16.27 45.55
CA ASN A 485 -43.59 16.81 44.93
C ASN A 485 -43.05 15.95 43.77
N GLY A 486 -43.93 15.58 42.83
CA GLY A 486 -43.58 14.73 41.68
C GLY A 486 -43.43 13.24 41.98
N GLY A 487 -43.58 12.83 43.25
CA GLY A 487 -43.76 11.45 43.67
C GLY A 487 -45.22 11.05 43.80
N ALA A 488 -45.47 9.93 44.49
CA ALA A 488 -46.79 9.46 44.88
C ALA A 488 -46.74 8.76 46.24
N ILE A 489 -47.86 8.82 46.97
CA ILE A 489 -48.12 8.00 48.16
C ILE A 489 -49.35 7.15 47.84
N THR A 490 -49.17 5.85 47.80
CA THR A 490 -50.21 4.88 47.42
C THR A 490 -50.32 3.77 48.45
N ASP A 491 -51.46 3.11 48.55
CA ASP A 491 -51.55 1.83 49.26
C ASP A 491 -50.93 0.68 48.42
N ALA A 492 -50.98 -0.54 48.97
CA ALA A 492 -50.51 -1.75 48.29
C ALA A 492 -51.35 -2.16 47.07
N ALA A 493 -52.51 -1.53 46.83
CA ALA A 493 -53.29 -1.68 45.60
C ALA A 493 -52.93 -0.61 44.54
N SER A 494 -51.95 0.25 44.83
CA SER A 494 -51.57 1.44 44.04
C SER A 494 -52.64 2.54 43.98
N ASP A 495 -53.67 2.49 44.84
CA ASP A 495 -54.65 3.57 44.94
C ASP A 495 -54.03 4.76 45.70
N SER A 496 -54.21 5.98 45.17
CA SER A 496 -53.57 7.20 45.72
C SER A 496 -54.18 7.61 47.06
N ALA A 497 -53.35 7.69 48.10
CA ALA A 497 -53.77 8.01 49.46
C ALA A 497 -54.47 9.38 49.56
N ASN A 498 -55.42 9.52 50.50
CA ASN A 498 -55.97 10.81 50.90
C ASN A 498 -54.99 11.53 51.84
N LEU A 499 -54.39 12.61 51.34
CA LEU A 499 -53.31 13.34 51.97
C LEU A 499 -53.75 14.58 52.77
N ASP A 500 -55.06 14.79 52.96
CA ASP A 500 -55.60 15.86 53.81
C ASP A 500 -55.20 15.65 55.27
N ILE A 501 -54.47 16.61 55.83
CA ILE A 501 -54.02 16.60 57.24
C ILE A 501 -54.83 17.55 58.13
N SER A 502 -55.65 18.42 57.53
CA SER A 502 -56.37 19.51 58.21
C SER A 502 -57.34 19.06 59.32
N ALA A 503 -57.81 17.81 59.26
CA ALA A 503 -58.71 17.22 60.26
C ALA A 503 -58.01 16.74 61.54
N VAL A 504 -56.67 16.67 61.57
CA VAL A 504 -55.88 16.04 62.65
C VAL A 504 -54.66 16.85 63.13
N GLU A 505 -54.51 18.10 62.69
CA GLU A 505 -53.39 18.97 63.06
C GLU A 505 -53.34 19.35 64.56
N PRO A 506 -52.21 19.15 65.26
CA PRO A 506 -51.95 19.72 66.58
C PRO A 506 -51.42 21.17 66.51
N SER A 507 -51.40 21.88 67.64
CA SER A 507 -50.95 23.29 67.69
C SER A 507 -49.44 23.46 67.49
N THR A 508 -49.04 24.21 66.47
CA THR A 508 -47.65 24.56 66.11
C THR A 508 -47.16 25.91 66.64
N SER A 509 -48.00 26.65 67.36
CA SER A 509 -47.77 28.05 67.76
C SER A 509 -46.55 28.32 68.67
N GLY A 510 -45.87 27.28 69.15
CA GLY A 510 -44.69 27.37 70.01
C GLY A 510 -43.37 26.99 69.31
N ILE A 511 -43.34 26.91 67.98
CA ILE A 511 -42.18 26.51 67.18
C ILE A 511 -41.68 27.72 66.38
N VAL A 512 -40.50 28.26 66.72
CA VAL A 512 -40.01 29.57 66.26
C VAL A 512 -38.72 29.45 65.44
N ILE A 513 -38.53 30.27 64.39
CA ILE A 513 -37.37 30.17 63.46
C ILE A 513 -36.66 31.54 63.22
N ASN A 514 -35.32 31.59 63.25
CA ASN A 514 -34.48 32.82 63.12
C ASN A 514 -33.11 32.59 62.41
N THR A 515 -32.73 33.39 61.39
CA THR A 515 -31.84 32.91 60.30
C THR A 515 -30.95 33.93 59.52
N PHE A 516 -30.41 35.00 60.11
CA PHE A 516 -29.59 36.00 59.37
C PHE A 516 -28.06 35.74 59.32
N ALA A 517 -27.43 36.01 58.17
CA ALA A 517 -25.97 36.17 57.94
C ALA A 517 -25.70 37.06 56.68
N PRO A 518 -24.59 37.82 56.57
CA PRO A 518 -24.38 38.84 55.52
C PRO A 518 -23.53 38.39 54.29
N THR A 519 -23.68 39.08 53.16
CA THR A 519 -22.86 38.97 51.93
C THR A 519 -22.92 40.32 51.19
N GLU A 520 -21.79 40.83 50.70
CA GLU A 520 -21.65 42.25 50.29
C GLU A 520 -21.00 42.42 48.89
N SER A 521 -21.32 43.52 48.21
CA SER A 521 -20.70 43.92 46.92
C SER A 521 -19.38 44.67 47.11
N VAL A 522 -18.51 44.75 46.09
CA VAL A 522 -17.17 45.36 46.22
C VAL A 522 -17.25 46.83 46.65
N ALA A 523 -18.17 47.60 46.05
CA ALA A 523 -18.38 49.01 46.41
C ALA A 523 -18.85 49.19 47.88
N GLN A 524 -19.57 48.20 48.42
CA GLN A 524 -20.14 48.21 49.75
C GLN A 524 -19.10 47.77 50.81
N VAL A 525 -18.25 46.81 50.46
CA VAL A 525 -17.05 46.43 51.21
C VAL A 525 -16.10 47.63 51.34
N LEU A 526 -15.69 48.26 50.24
CA LEU A 526 -14.77 49.42 50.29
C LEU A 526 -15.33 50.60 51.10
N ALA A 527 -16.65 50.79 51.10
CA ALA A 527 -17.30 51.84 51.89
C ALA A 527 -17.39 51.52 53.41
N THR A 528 -17.21 50.26 53.82
CA THR A 528 -17.46 49.80 55.20
C THR A 528 -16.34 48.96 55.83
N MET A 529 -15.23 48.70 55.13
CA MET A 529 -14.05 47.92 55.59
C MET A 529 -13.61 48.23 57.02
N SER A 530 -13.52 49.51 57.41
CA SER A 530 -13.10 49.91 58.77
C SER A 530 -14.10 49.55 59.87
N ALA A 531 -15.36 49.23 59.53
CA ALA A 531 -16.36 48.66 60.44
C ALA A 531 -16.43 47.13 60.35
N LEU A 532 -16.20 46.55 59.17
CA LEU A 532 -16.15 45.10 58.95
C LEU A 532 -14.95 44.45 59.66
N ASN A 533 -13.79 45.10 59.67
CA ASN A 533 -12.59 44.65 60.39
C ASN A 533 -12.73 44.60 61.93
N ALA A 534 -13.88 45.01 62.47
CA ALA A 534 -14.22 44.88 63.89
C ALA A 534 -15.12 43.67 64.21
N LEU A 535 -15.58 42.92 63.20
CA LEU A 535 -16.42 41.73 63.36
C LEU A 535 -15.55 40.45 63.45
N PRO A 536 -15.86 39.50 64.35
CA PRO A 536 -15.07 38.26 64.49
C PRO A 536 -15.21 37.25 63.34
N THR A 537 -16.10 37.49 62.38
CA THR A 537 -16.45 36.59 61.28
C THR A 537 -16.11 37.25 59.95
N GLY A 538 -15.25 36.63 59.15
CA GLY A 538 -14.92 37.13 57.82
C GLY A 538 -16.11 37.14 56.85
N PHE A 539 -15.98 37.87 55.76
CA PHE A 539 -17.06 38.16 54.81
C PHE A 539 -16.76 37.64 53.39
N ALA A 540 -17.81 37.27 52.67
CA ALA A 540 -17.73 36.89 51.26
C ALA A 540 -18.00 38.12 50.36
N VAL A 541 -17.21 38.23 49.28
CA VAL A 541 -17.32 39.27 48.25
C VAL A 541 -17.99 38.67 47.01
N ALA A 542 -19.03 39.30 46.47
CA ALA A 542 -19.64 38.88 45.21
C ALA A 542 -19.94 40.09 44.30
N ASP A 543 -19.34 40.11 43.11
CA ASP A 543 -19.47 41.23 42.16
C ASP A 543 -19.09 40.79 40.72
N THR A 544 -18.96 41.73 39.78
CA THR A 544 -18.42 41.46 38.45
C THR A 544 -16.89 41.40 38.44
N ALA A 545 -16.29 40.59 37.56
CA ALA A 545 -14.84 40.46 37.43
C ALA A 545 -14.15 41.82 37.29
N ALA A 546 -14.61 42.67 36.36
CA ALA A 546 -14.05 44.01 36.12
C ALA A 546 -14.08 44.92 37.37
N HIS A 547 -15.06 44.79 38.27
CA HIS A 547 -15.08 45.52 39.54
C HIS A 547 -14.08 44.95 40.56
N ILE A 548 -13.91 43.63 40.59
CA ILE A 548 -12.92 42.96 41.47
C ILE A 548 -11.50 43.35 41.00
N GLU A 549 -11.21 43.23 39.70
CA GLU A 549 -9.93 43.62 39.07
C GLU A 549 -9.56 45.09 39.36
N ALA A 550 -10.51 46.02 39.19
CA ALA A 550 -10.28 47.44 39.43
C ALA A 550 -10.02 47.80 40.91
N ASN A 551 -10.36 46.91 41.84
CA ASN A 551 -10.23 47.13 43.28
C ASN A 551 -9.35 46.08 43.98
N LEU A 552 -8.61 45.25 43.22
CA LEU A 552 -7.88 44.09 43.72
C LEU A 552 -6.94 44.46 44.89
N ALA A 553 -6.08 45.47 44.68
CA ALA A 553 -5.16 45.98 45.70
C ALA A 553 -5.84 46.55 46.97
N ALA A 554 -7.06 47.07 46.85
CA ALA A 554 -7.82 47.59 47.99
C ALA A 554 -8.44 46.44 48.81
N LEU A 555 -8.99 45.43 48.13
CA LEU A 555 -9.51 44.20 48.75
C LEU A 555 -8.38 43.36 49.37
N SER A 556 -7.21 43.32 48.72
CA SER A 556 -6.00 42.61 49.13
C SER A 556 -5.43 43.12 50.46
N ALA A 557 -5.47 44.44 50.68
CA ALA A 557 -5.05 45.05 51.94
C ALA A 557 -5.79 44.50 53.18
N ASP A 558 -7.02 44.00 53.01
CA ASP A 558 -7.84 43.37 54.05
C ASP A 558 -8.11 41.88 53.79
N ALA A 559 -7.31 41.21 52.95
CA ALA A 559 -7.52 39.83 52.51
C ALA A 559 -7.73 38.84 53.68
N ALA A 560 -7.12 39.08 54.84
CA ALA A 560 -7.31 38.26 56.05
C ALA A 560 -8.78 38.17 56.53
N HIS A 561 -9.63 39.16 56.23
CA HIS A 561 -11.04 39.19 56.59
C HIS A 561 -11.97 38.73 55.46
N VAL A 562 -11.47 38.65 54.22
CA VAL A 562 -12.19 38.06 53.08
C VAL A 562 -12.16 36.54 53.21
N THR A 563 -13.31 35.88 53.09
CA THR A 563 -13.41 34.40 53.13
C THR A 563 -13.47 33.77 51.74
N THR A 564 -14.19 34.41 50.81
CA THR A 564 -14.36 33.97 49.41
C THR A 564 -14.61 35.19 48.53
N VAL A 565 -14.24 35.09 47.26
CA VAL A 565 -14.51 36.08 46.20
C VAL A 565 -15.23 35.36 45.05
N THR A 566 -16.45 35.76 44.74
CA THR A 566 -17.24 35.21 43.62
C THR A 566 -17.36 36.25 42.52
N ALA A 567 -16.80 35.96 41.34
CA ALA A 567 -16.87 36.84 40.18
C ALA A 567 -18.02 36.45 39.24
N THR A 568 -18.58 37.45 38.58
CA THR A 568 -19.60 37.30 37.52
C THR A 568 -19.19 38.06 36.26
N GLY A 569 -19.64 37.61 35.09
CA GLY A 569 -19.33 38.25 33.80
C GLY A 569 -17.94 37.93 33.22
N GLY A 570 -17.17 37.05 33.86
CA GLY A 570 -15.84 36.60 33.42
C GLY A 570 -15.02 36.06 34.60
N PRO A 571 -13.84 35.46 34.36
CA PRO A 571 -12.85 35.23 35.41
C PRO A 571 -12.17 36.55 35.81
N VAL A 572 -11.61 36.61 37.01
CA VAL A 572 -10.78 37.76 37.47
C VAL A 572 -9.43 37.70 36.77
N THR A 573 -8.99 38.81 36.16
CA THR A 573 -7.75 38.91 35.40
C THR A 573 -6.69 39.75 36.13
N ALA A 574 -5.49 39.21 36.33
CA ALA A 574 -4.37 39.89 36.97
C ALA A 574 -3.12 39.89 36.08
N SER A 575 -2.40 41.02 36.00
CA SER A 575 -1.02 41.03 35.48
C SER A 575 -0.04 40.35 36.44
N ILE A 576 1.18 40.04 36.00
CA ILE A 576 2.23 39.45 36.86
C ILE A 576 2.52 40.35 38.07
N ALA A 577 2.48 41.67 37.87
CA ALA A 577 2.67 42.66 38.92
C ALA A 577 1.52 42.68 39.93
N GLN A 578 0.28 42.43 39.51
CA GLN A 578 -0.89 42.32 40.38
C GLN A 578 -0.91 41.00 41.13
N PHE A 579 -0.64 39.87 40.46
CA PHE A 579 -0.48 38.56 41.11
C PHE A 579 0.53 38.63 42.26
N THR A 580 1.72 39.17 42.01
CA THR A 580 2.78 39.31 43.03
C THR A 580 2.43 40.26 44.18
N ALA A 581 1.46 41.17 43.99
CA ALA A 581 1.03 42.12 45.01
C ALA A 581 -0.19 41.63 45.82
N ASP A 582 -1.07 40.85 45.19
CA ASP A 582 -2.44 40.58 45.65
C ASP A 582 -2.79 39.07 45.75
N GLU A 583 -1.79 38.18 45.62
CA GLU A 583 -1.87 36.72 45.83
C GLU A 583 -2.86 36.31 46.95
N PRO A 584 -2.77 36.78 48.21
CA PRO A 584 -3.63 36.28 49.31
C PRO A 584 -5.15 36.57 49.17
N LEU A 585 -5.54 37.37 48.19
CA LEU A 585 -6.93 37.59 47.79
C LEU A 585 -7.29 36.77 46.54
N LEU A 586 -6.34 36.59 45.62
CA LEU A 586 -6.51 35.79 44.39
C LEU A 586 -6.76 34.31 44.70
N ASP A 587 -6.07 33.74 45.71
CA ASP A 587 -6.31 32.39 46.29
C ASP A 587 -7.77 32.18 46.73
N LYS A 588 -8.55 33.26 46.88
CA LYS A 588 -9.93 33.23 47.39
C LYS A 588 -10.97 33.36 46.28
N VAL A 589 -10.54 33.49 45.03
CA VAL A 589 -11.44 33.59 43.86
C VAL A 589 -12.01 32.21 43.53
N VAL A 590 -13.32 32.07 43.70
CA VAL A 590 -14.06 30.84 43.43
C VAL A 590 -14.01 30.54 41.93
N GLY A 591 -13.37 29.43 41.56
CA GLY A 591 -13.11 29.07 40.15
C GLY A 591 -11.75 29.53 39.61
N GLY A 592 -10.93 30.15 40.45
CA GLY A 592 -9.58 30.61 40.09
C GLY A 592 -9.55 31.92 39.31
N PHE A 593 -8.35 32.37 38.99
CA PHE A 593 -8.09 33.64 38.29
C PHE A 593 -7.21 33.46 37.05
N VAL A 594 -7.27 34.41 36.12
CA VAL A 594 -6.46 34.42 34.89
C VAL A 594 -5.28 35.36 35.08
N VAL A 595 -4.08 34.90 34.71
CA VAL A 595 -2.90 35.77 34.62
C VAL A 595 -2.78 36.28 33.19
N ALA A 596 -2.87 37.59 32.96
CA ALA A 596 -2.74 38.18 31.63
C ALA A 596 -1.72 39.32 31.61
N ASP A 597 -0.64 39.13 30.84
CA ASP A 597 0.47 40.09 30.76
C ASP A 597 1.18 39.96 29.40
N THR A 598 2.27 40.70 29.19
CA THR A 598 3.13 40.53 28.01
C THR A 598 3.96 39.25 28.13
N ALA A 599 4.22 38.59 27.00
CA ALA A 599 5.03 37.37 26.95
C ALA A 599 6.42 37.54 27.60
N ALA A 600 7.01 38.74 27.45
CA ALA A 600 8.28 39.09 28.06
C ALA A 600 8.21 39.18 29.60
N ASN A 601 7.12 39.70 30.17
CA ASN A 601 6.94 39.78 31.62
C ASN A 601 6.72 38.39 32.23
N ILE A 602 5.90 37.54 31.60
CA ILE A 602 5.65 36.15 32.02
C ILE A 602 6.98 35.36 31.97
N ALA A 603 7.69 35.40 30.84
CA ALA A 603 8.98 34.74 30.68
C ALA A 603 10.04 35.23 31.68
N ALA A 604 10.11 36.54 31.94
CA ALA A 604 11.03 37.12 32.91
C ALA A 604 10.71 36.68 34.34
N TYR A 605 9.44 36.57 34.71
CA TYR A 605 9.02 36.13 36.04
C TYR A 605 9.38 34.66 36.31
N LEU A 606 9.03 33.77 35.37
CA LEU A 606 9.39 32.36 35.43
C LEU A 606 10.93 32.19 35.48
N THR A 607 11.67 32.95 34.67
CA THR A 607 13.15 32.89 34.64
C THR A 607 13.84 33.54 35.85
N ALA A 608 13.22 34.50 36.53
CA ALA A 608 13.77 35.18 37.70
C ALA A 608 13.47 34.45 39.03
N SER A 609 12.67 33.38 38.98
CA SER A 609 12.30 32.57 40.14
C SER A 609 13.50 31.82 40.72
N VAL A 610 13.36 31.33 41.96
CA VAL A 610 14.47 30.88 42.82
C VAL A 610 15.41 29.92 42.06
N PRO A 611 16.74 30.12 42.05
CA PRO A 611 17.67 29.24 41.33
C PRO A 611 17.54 27.76 41.74
N GLY A 612 16.79 26.99 40.93
CA GLY A 612 16.50 25.58 41.17
C GLY A 612 15.22 25.27 41.97
N GLY A 613 14.26 26.18 42.08
CA GLY A 613 12.94 25.95 42.70
C GLY A 613 11.78 26.58 41.93
N PRO A 614 10.53 26.15 42.17
CA PRO A 614 9.34 26.65 41.47
C PRO A 614 9.11 28.15 41.71
N SER A 615 8.54 28.82 40.71
CA SER A 615 7.96 30.16 40.85
C SER A 615 6.70 30.14 41.72
N ALA A 616 6.27 31.31 42.20
CA ALA A 616 5.00 31.42 42.91
C ALA A 616 3.81 31.02 42.00
N LEU A 617 3.85 31.30 40.70
CA LEU A 617 2.84 30.83 39.74
C LEU A 617 2.74 29.30 39.66
N ALA A 618 3.86 28.58 39.82
CA ALA A 618 3.87 27.12 39.79
C ALA A 618 3.46 26.50 41.14
N LEU A 619 3.72 27.20 42.25
CA LEU A 619 3.19 26.85 43.56
C LEU A 619 1.67 27.07 43.64
N ASP A 620 1.17 28.12 42.99
CA ASP A 620 -0.23 28.55 42.97
C ASP A 620 -1.03 28.06 41.74
N ALA A 621 -0.47 27.11 40.98
CA ALA A 621 -1.10 26.58 39.77
C ALA A 621 -2.46 25.87 40.00
N GLY A 622 -2.85 25.64 41.26
CA GLY A 622 -4.18 25.17 41.63
C GLY A 622 -5.25 26.24 41.45
N ASP A 623 -4.94 27.48 41.80
CA ASP A 623 -5.87 28.62 41.82
C ASP A 623 -5.71 29.52 40.58
N VAL A 624 -4.59 29.42 39.85
CA VAL A 624 -4.46 29.95 38.47
C VAL A 624 -5.31 29.12 37.50
N ALA A 625 -6.38 29.71 36.96
CA ALA A 625 -7.24 29.09 35.94
C ALA A 625 -6.55 29.00 34.57
N SER A 626 -5.86 30.06 34.13
CA SER A 626 -5.05 30.07 32.90
C SER A 626 -4.08 31.25 32.86
N ILE A 627 -3.05 31.18 32.01
CA ILE A 627 -2.08 32.25 31.76
C ILE A 627 -2.17 32.67 30.28
N SER A 628 -2.51 33.92 30.00
CA SER A 628 -2.66 34.47 28.65
C SER A 628 -1.54 35.47 28.34
N ALA A 629 -0.73 35.20 27.32
CA ALA A 629 0.34 36.09 26.89
C ALA A 629 -0.11 37.07 25.81
N THR A 630 0.38 38.31 25.88
CA THR A 630 0.20 39.33 24.84
C THR A 630 1.54 39.71 24.21
N GLY A 631 1.53 40.02 22.91
CA GLY A 631 2.71 40.50 22.18
C GLY A 631 3.71 39.42 21.71
N GLY A 632 3.40 38.12 21.84
CA GLY A 632 4.20 37.01 21.32
C GLY A 632 4.01 35.72 22.12
N THR A 633 4.72 34.66 21.74
CA THR A 633 4.83 33.41 22.51
C THR A 633 5.73 33.62 23.73
N VAL A 634 5.41 32.99 24.87
CA VAL A 634 6.26 33.01 26.06
C VAL A 634 7.51 32.16 25.79
N THR A 635 8.71 32.71 25.85
CA THR A 635 9.96 31.93 25.70
C THR A 635 10.60 31.66 27.06
N VAL A 636 10.69 30.40 27.49
CA VAL A 636 11.30 30.01 28.78
C VAL A 636 12.60 29.24 28.62
N GLY A 637 13.47 29.33 29.62
CA GLY A 637 14.72 28.58 29.67
C GLY A 637 14.51 27.11 30.06
N ASN A 638 15.25 26.17 29.48
CA ASN A 638 15.20 24.75 29.88
C ASN A 638 15.48 24.49 31.39
N GLY A 639 16.21 25.40 32.06
CA GLY A 639 16.43 25.32 33.51
C GLY A 639 15.21 25.68 34.37
N VAL A 640 14.15 26.21 33.76
CA VAL A 640 12.89 26.65 34.38
C VAL A 640 11.84 25.54 34.27
N PHE A 641 11.80 24.84 33.13
CA PHE A 641 10.80 23.82 32.76
C PHE A 641 10.43 22.85 33.90
N ALA A 642 11.41 22.13 34.46
CA ALA A 642 11.15 21.09 35.46
C ALA A 642 10.71 21.63 36.85
N ALA A 643 10.88 22.93 37.10
CA ALA A 643 10.43 23.58 38.32
C ALA A 643 9.04 24.22 38.14
N ASP A 644 8.75 24.71 36.93
CA ASP A 644 7.57 25.52 36.63
C ASP A 644 6.52 24.84 35.75
N GLN A 645 6.67 23.54 35.44
CA GLN A 645 5.72 22.74 34.66
C GLN A 645 4.23 23.02 35.01
N PRO A 646 3.79 23.07 36.30
CA PRO A 646 2.39 23.36 36.63
C PRO A 646 1.90 24.75 36.18
N ALA A 647 2.78 25.75 36.09
CA ALA A 647 2.45 27.07 35.55
C ALA A 647 2.53 27.10 34.02
N LEU A 648 3.50 26.37 33.45
CA LEU A 648 3.69 26.27 31.99
C LEU A 648 2.49 25.61 31.31
N ASP A 649 1.93 24.57 31.92
CA ASP A 649 0.70 23.88 31.44
C ASP A 649 -0.55 24.78 31.44
N LYS A 650 -0.52 25.90 32.17
CA LYS A 650 -1.61 26.88 32.19
C LYS A 650 -1.49 27.91 31.06
N ILE A 651 -0.39 27.95 30.30
CA ILE A 651 -0.18 28.95 29.25
C ILE A 651 -1.07 28.66 28.04
N VAL A 652 -2.05 29.54 27.82
CA VAL A 652 -3.00 29.46 26.71
C VAL A 652 -2.25 29.67 25.39
N GLY A 653 -2.31 28.66 24.54
CA GLY A 653 -1.64 28.68 23.23
C GLY A 653 -0.15 28.32 23.27
N GLY A 654 0.34 27.76 24.37
CA GLY A 654 1.67 27.17 24.46
C GLY A 654 2.83 28.12 24.76
N PHE A 655 4.03 27.57 24.81
CA PHE A 655 5.27 28.30 25.05
C PHE A 655 6.44 27.79 24.20
N ALA A 656 7.39 28.68 23.92
CA ALA A 656 8.65 28.35 23.27
C ALA A 656 9.70 27.97 24.32
N LEU A 657 10.42 26.88 24.10
CA LEU A 657 11.52 26.44 24.93
C LEU A 657 12.85 26.89 24.35
N SER A 658 13.74 27.48 25.16
CA SER A 658 15.09 27.84 24.75
C SER A 658 16.13 27.28 25.71
N GLY A 659 17.22 26.72 25.19
CA GLY A 659 18.22 26.08 26.03
C GLY A 659 19.51 25.78 25.29
N LYS A 660 20.56 25.37 26.01
CA LYS A 660 21.76 24.86 25.37
C LYS A 660 21.45 23.48 24.77
N ALA A 661 21.82 23.26 23.51
CA ALA A 661 21.50 22.03 22.77
C ALA A 661 21.82 20.74 23.54
N SER A 662 22.99 20.66 24.18
CA SER A 662 23.42 19.49 24.97
C SER A 662 22.57 19.22 26.22
N VAL A 663 21.85 20.23 26.74
CA VAL A 663 21.00 20.11 27.94
C VAL A 663 19.56 19.78 27.53
N LEU A 664 19.07 20.39 26.44
CA LEU A 664 17.81 19.97 25.80
C LEU A 664 17.89 18.49 25.41
N ASN A 665 18.95 18.08 24.72
CA ASN A 665 19.15 16.70 24.26
C ASN A 665 19.16 15.66 25.41
N GLY A 666 19.73 16.02 26.57
CA GLY A 666 19.74 15.15 27.74
C GLY A 666 18.39 15.02 28.46
N ASN A 667 17.42 15.89 28.11
CA ASN A 667 16.13 16.02 28.77
C ASN A 667 14.94 15.62 27.87
N LEU A 668 15.15 15.21 26.61
CA LEU A 668 14.10 14.93 25.61
C LEU A 668 12.91 14.15 26.16
N ALA A 669 13.13 12.99 26.76
CA ALA A 669 12.08 12.14 27.33
C ALA A 669 11.28 12.79 28.48
N GLY A 670 11.86 13.80 29.17
CA GLY A 670 11.15 14.59 30.18
C GLY A 670 10.36 15.75 29.58
N LEU A 671 10.80 16.29 28.44
CA LEU A 671 10.11 17.33 27.68
C LEU A 671 8.96 16.76 26.82
N ALA A 672 9.07 15.50 26.39
CA ALA A 672 8.08 14.82 25.55
C ALA A 672 6.73 14.62 26.27
N ALA A 673 6.72 14.52 27.60
CA ALA A 673 5.49 14.45 28.39
C ALA A 673 4.58 15.67 28.19
N ASP A 674 5.16 16.86 28.04
CA ASP A 674 4.45 18.13 27.89
C ASP A 674 4.53 18.68 26.46
N GLN A 675 4.80 17.80 25.47
CA GLN A 675 4.94 18.18 24.06
C GLN A 675 3.73 18.94 23.51
N ALA A 676 2.54 18.78 24.10
CA ALA A 676 1.33 19.50 23.72
C ALA A 676 1.37 21.01 24.06
N HIS A 677 2.13 21.41 25.09
CA HIS A 677 2.25 22.80 25.54
C HIS A 677 3.51 23.51 25.00
N ILE A 678 4.47 22.75 24.45
CA ILE A 678 5.66 23.30 23.79
C ILE A 678 5.31 23.63 22.32
N ASP A 679 5.45 24.88 21.89
CA ASP A 679 5.23 25.31 20.50
C ASP A 679 6.47 25.11 19.63
N SER A 680 7.64 25.43 20.18
CA SER A 680 8.91 25.42 19.45
C SER A 680 10.09 25.26 20.41
N VAL A 681 11.17 24.66 19.93
CA VAL A 681 12.40 24.40 20.69
C VAL A 681 13.57 25.10 20.00
N THR A 682 14.17 26.10 20.65
CA THR A 682 15.33 26.85 20.14
C THR A 682 16.61 26.38 20.84
N ALA A 683 17.47 25.69 20.09
CA ALA A 683 18.74 25.18 20.56
C ALA A 683 19.87 26.21 20.41
N ASN A 684 20.47 26.61 21.54
CA ASN A 684 21.59 27.54 21.60
C ASN A 684 22.93 26.79 21.63
N GLY A 685 23.89 27.25 20.83
CA GLY A 685 25.27 26.75 20.85
C GLY A 685 25.50 25.40 20.14
N GLY A 686 24.61 25.03 19.23
CA GLY A 686 24.66 23.81 18.41
C GLY A 686 23.24 23.33 18.06
N ALA A 687 23.13 22.36 17.15
CA ALA A 687 21.89 21.63 16.91
C ALA A 687 21.66 20.57 18.02
N ILE A 688 20.40 20.14 18.20
CA ILE A 688 20.10 18.95 19.00
C ILE A 688 20.57 17.72 18.21
N THR A 689 21.10 16.71 18.90
CA THR A 689 21.68 15.51 18.26
C THR A 689 21.04 14.25 18.82
N ALA A 690 20.02 13.74 18.14
CA ALA A 690 19.27 12.56 18.53
C ALA A 690 19.93 11.27 17.97
N THR A 691 19.93 10.20 18.75
CA THR A 691 20.11 8.83 18.22
C THR A 691 18.84 8.36 17.50
N ILE A 692 18.90 7.26 16.75
CA ILE A 692 17.71 6.65 16.13
C ILE A 692 16.66 6.32 17.19
N ALA A 693 17.09 5.80 18.34
CA ALA A 693 16.19 5.47 19.45
C ALA A 693 15.49 6.71 20.02
N GLN A 694 16.19 7.85 20.12
CA GLN A 694 15.61 9.13 20.58
C GLN A 694 14.67 9.74 19.54
N PHE A 695 14.99 9.60 18.24
CA PHE A 695 14.07 9.99 17.18
C PHE A 695 12.76 9.19 17.30
N GLN A 696 12.84 7.87 17.48
CA GLN A 696 11.65 7.02 17.66
C GLN A 696 10.83 7.33 18.92
N SER A 697 11.44 7.78 20.02
CA SER A 697 10.71 8.10 21.26
C SER A 697 10.16 9.52 21.30
N ASP A 698 10.88 10.49 20.72
CA ASP A 698 10.67 11.92 20.97
C ASP A 698 10.40 12.72 19.68
N GLN A 699 10.05 12.06 18.56
CA GLN A 699 9.78 12.70 17.26
C GLN A 699 8.92 13.97 17.37
N PRO A 700 7.70 13.99 17.97
CA PRO A 700 6.84 15.17 17.93
C PRO A 700 7.36 16.38 18.72
N LEU A 701 8.43 16.20 19.51
CA LEU A 701 9.20 17.26 20.14
C LEU A 701 10.40 17.70 19.25
N LEU A 702 11.02 16.76 18.55
CA LEU A 702 12.10 17.01 17.58
C LEU A 702 11.61 17.80 16.36
N ASP A 703 10.42 17.51 15.85
CA ASP A 703 9.75 18.26 14.76
C ASP A 703 9.60 19.76 15.10
N LYS A 704 9.54 20.08 16.40
CA LYS A 704 9.41 21.45 16.92
C LYS A 704 10.74 22.20 17.04
N VAL A 705 11.86 21.57 16.69
CA VAL A 705 13.20 22.17 16.80
C VAL A 705 13.42 23.19 15.67
N VAL A 706 13.57 24.45 16.05
CA VAL A 706 13.77 25.56 15.12
C VAL A 706 15.13 25.43 14.43
N GLY A 707 15.11 25.26 13.10
CA GLY A 707 16.31 24.99 12.30
C GLY A 707 16.69 23.52 12.20
N GLY A 708 15.83 22.62 12.68
CA GLY A 708 15.97 21.17 12.58
C GLY A 708 16.95 20.56 13.59
N PHE A 709 16.99 19.23 13.60
CA PHE A 709 17.85 18.43 14.48
C PHE A 709 18.78 17.52 13.68
N VAL A 710 19.89 17.11 14.30
CA VAL A 710 20.85 16.17 13.71
C VAL A 710 20.54 14.77 14.21
N VAL A 711 20.49 13.80 13.31
CA VAL A 711 20.51 12.38 13.68
C VAL A 711 21.97 11.93 13.76
N SER A 712 22.40 11.33 14.87
CA SER A 712 23.74 10.75 14.98
C SER A 712 23.69 9.42 15.71
N ASP A 713 24.01 8.35 14.98
CA ASP A 713 24.00 6.99 15.50
C ASP A 713 25.08 6.15 14.78
N THR A 714 25.15 4.85 15.02
CA THR A 714 26.01 3.95 14.26
C THR A 714 25.48 3.75 12.84
N ALA A 715 26.38 3.58 11.87
CA ALA A 715 26.02 3.30 10.48
C ALA A 715 25.07 2.08 10.34
N ALA A 716 25.24 1.09 11.21
CA ALA A 716 24.39 -0.10 11.27
C ALA A 716 22.97 0.22 11.78
N ASN A 717 22.82 1.08 12.79
CA ASN A 717 21.50 1.47 13.31
C ASN A 717 20.73 2.33 12.30
N ILE A 718 21.41 3.28 11.64
CA ILE A 718 20.81 4.10 10.57
C ILE A 718 20.36 3.20 9.41
N ALA A 719 21.24 2.35 8.91
CA ALA A 719 20.91 1.40 7.83
C ALA A 719 19.77 0.44 8.20
N ALA A 720 19.78 -0.10 9.43
CA ALA A 720 18.73 -0.99 9.91
C ALA A 720 17.39 -0.27 10.03
N TYR A 721 17.36 0.98 10.48
CA TYR A 721 16.13 1.76 10.60
C TYR A 721 15.51 2.04 9.23
N LEU A 722 16.30 2.54 8.28
CA LEU A 722 15.87 2.78 6.90
C LEU A 722 15.40 1.47 6.21
N THR A 723 16.04 0.34 6.52
CA THR A 723 15.66 -0.97 5.94
C THR A 723 14.45 -1.62 6.63
N ALA A 724 14.14 -1.25 7.87
CA ALA A 724 13.03 -1.81 8.65
C ALA A 724 11.68 -1.09 8.45
N SER A 725 11.67 -0.05 7.60
CA SER A 725 10.49 0.71 7.17
C SER A 725 9.38 -0.18 6.61
N VAL A 726 8.15 0.36 6.60
CA VAL A 726 6.93 -0.31 6.13
C VAL A 726 7.19 -1.00 4.78
N PRO A 727 6.74 -2.25 4.54
CA PRO A 727 7.02 -2.98 3.29
C PRO A 727 6.65 -2.19 2.02
N GLY A 728 7.66 -1.55 1.40
CA GLY A 728 7.50 -0.73 0.19
C GLY A 728 7.21 0.76 0.41
N GLY A 729 7.26 1.27 1.65
CA GLY A 729 7.02 2.69 1.98
C GLY A 729 8.24 3.40 2.61
N PRO A 730 8.23 4.75 2.65
CA PRO A 730 9.28 5.56 3.28
C PRO A 730 9.42 5.28 4.79
N SER A 731 10.63 5.41 5.32
CA SER A 731 10.89 5.49 6.76
C SER A 731 10.29 6.77 7.35
N ALA A 732 10.10 6.79 8.68
CA ALA A 732 9.73 8.04 9.35
C ALA A 732 10.82 9.10 9.25
N LEU A 733 12.11 8.74 9.08
CA LEU A 733 13.18 9.71 8.79
C LEU A 733 12.99 10.38 7.43
N ALA A 734 12.53 9.65 6.41
CA ALA A 734 12.30 10.22 5.08
C ALA A 734 11.01 11.05 5.03
N LEU A 735 9.97 10.66 5.78
CA LEU A 735 8.78 11.48 6.00
C LEU A 735 9.11 12.77 6.76
N ASP A 736 10.09 12.73 7.67
CA ASP A 736 10.49 13.85 8.53
C ASP A 736 11.76 14.59 8.06
N ALA A 737 12.24 14.31 6.84
CA ALA A 737 13.48 14.90 6.32
C ALA A 737 13.46 16.45 6.27
N GLY A 738 12.27 17.07 6.26
CA GLY A 738 12.11 18.53 6.37
C GLY A 738 12.50 19.12 7.75
N HIS A 739 12.56 18.31 8.80
CA HIS A 739 13.01 18.70 10.15
C HIS A 739 14.38 18.12 10.51
N VAL A 740 14.87 17.12 9.76
CA VAL A 740 16.24 16.60 9.89
C VAL A 740 17.22 17.54 9.18
N ALA A 741 18.15 18.13 9.93
CA ALA A 741 19.17 19.06 9.42
C ALA A 741 20.49 18.39 8.99
N SER A 742 20.65 17.09 9.29
CA SER A 742 21.67 16.17 8.76
C SER A 742 21.66 14.84 9.51
N ILE A 743 22.16 13.79 8.86
CA ILE A 743 22.36 12.45 9.43
C ILE A 743 23.86 12.12 9.46
N SER A 744 24.43 11.94 10.65
CA SER A 744 25.85 11.69 10.90
C SER A 744 26.09 10.25 11.35
N ALA A 745 26.67 9.42 10.47
CA ALA A 745 26.98 8.03 10.80
C ALA A 745 28.31 7.88 11.56
N THR A 746 28.28 7.08 12.63
CA THR A 746 29.47 6.68 13.39
C THR A 746 29.87 5.23 13.09
N GLY A 747 31.18 4.96 13.02
CA GLY A 747 31.72 3.61 12.85
C GLY A 747 31.79 3.06 11.41
N GLY A 748 31.38 3.82 10.40
CA GLY A 748 31.50 3.43 8.98
C GLY A 748 30.54 4.20 8.07
N THR A 749 30.54 3.85 6.77
CA THR A 749 29.56 4.33 5.78
C THR A 749 28.22 3.61 5.97
N VAL A 750 27.10 4.34 5.89
CA VAL A 750 25.76 3.72 5.91
C VAL A 750 25.59 2.88 4.65
N THR A 751 25.17 1.62 4.77
CA THR A 751 24.93 0.74 3.60
C THR A 751 23.45 0.38 3.52
N VAL A 752 22.77 0.78 2.45
CA VAL A 752 21.32 0.59 2.27
C VAL A 752 20.99 -0.28 1.06
N GLY A 753 19.79 -0.89 1.09
CA GLY A 753 19.28 -1.70 -0.02
C GLY A 753 18.82 -0.85 -1.21
N ASN A 754 18.93 -1.35 -2.45
CA ASN A 754 18.35 -0.67 -3.62
C ASN A 754 16.83 -0.41 -3.50
N GLY A 755 16.09 -1.27 -2.80
CA GLY A 755 14.68 -1.04 -2.51
C GLY A 755 14.40 0.06 -1.47
N VAL A 756 15.42 0.42 -0.67
CA VAL A 756 15.37 1.50 0.33
C VAL A 756 15.58 2.85 -0.37
N PHE A 757 16.48 2.93 -1.35
CA PHE A 757 16.85 4.18 -2.03
C PHE A 757 15.64 5.01 -2.49
N ALA A 758 14.74 4.42 -3.29
CA ALA A 758 13.59 5.13 -3.84
C ALA A 758 12.51 5.47 -2.80
N ALA A 759 12.47 4.77 -1.66
CA ALA A 759 11.55 5.04 -0.57
C ALA A 759 12.09 6.15 0.36
N ASP A 760 13.40 6.17 0.58
CA ASP A 760 14.05 6.97 1.63
C ASP A 760 14.94 8.10 1.11
N GLN A 761 14.92 8.40 -0.19
CA GLN A 761 15.76 9.43 -0.83
C GLN A 761 15.90 10.74 -0.02
N PRO A 762 14.83 11.38 0.50
CA PRO A 762 14.96 12.61 1.29
C PRO A 762 15.81 12.46 2.56
N ALA A 763 15.77 11.31 3.23
CA ALA A 763 16.64 11.05 4.39
C ALA A 763 18.05 10.63 3.98
N LEU A 764 18.20 9.95 2.84
CA LEU A 764 19.49 9.51 2.32
C LEU A 764 20.35 10.69 1.85
N ASP A 765 19.73 11.71 1.27
CA ASP A 765 20.39 12.96 0.85
C ASP A 765 20.97 13.76 2.04
N GLU A 766 20.34 13.65 3.21
CA GLU A 766 20.82 14.29 4.45
C GLU A 766 22.00 13.53 5.11
N ILE A 767 22.43 12.38 4.57
CA ILE A 767 23.57 11.61 5.13
C ILE A 767 24.90 12.33 4.85
N VAL A 768 25.51 12.84 5.92
CA VAL A 768 26.80 13.56 5.88
C VAL A 768 27.91 12.63 5.40
N GLY A 769 28.42 12.94 4.21
CA GLY A 769 29.51 12.19 3.59
C GLY A 769 29.06 11.01 2.73
N GLY A 770 27.75 10.85 2.49
CA GLY A 770 27.20 9.86 1.57
C GLY A 770 26.90 8.48 2.16
N PHE A 771 26.37 7.60 1.31
CA PHE A 771 26.00 6.23 1.66
C PHE A 771 26.41 5.23 0.57
N ALA A 772 26.62 3.98 0.96
CA ALA A 772 26.85 2.86 0.05
C ALA A 772 25.51 2.20 -0.33
N LEU A 773 25.31 1.99 -1.63
CA LEU A 773 24.14 1.29 -2.15
C LEU A 773 24.47 -0.19 -2.36
N SER A 774 23.63 -1.10 -1.88
CA SER A 774 23.76 -2.53 -2.16
C SER A 774 22.45 -3.14 -2.67
N GLY A 775 22.53 -4.03 -3.64
CA GLY A 775 21.34 -4.59 -4.27
C GLY A 775 21.65 -5.77 -5.17
N LYS A 776 20.62 -6.51 -5.56
CA LYS A 776 20.78 -7.56 -6.58
C LYS A 776 21.10 -6.90 -7.93
N ALA A 777 22.11 -7.38 -8.64
CA ALA A 777 22.58 -6.79 -9.89
C ALA A 777 21.45 -6.52 -10.91
N SER A 778 20.51 -7.45 -11.05
CA SER A 778 19.37 -7.32 -11.96
C SER A 778 18.41 -6.17 -11.63
N VAL A 779 18.39 -5.69 -10.39
CA VAL A 779 17.54 -4.57 -9.95
C VAL A 779 18.30 -3.26 -10.09
N LEU A 780 19.59 -3.24 -9.75
CA LEU A 780 20.48 -2.09 -9.99
C LEU A 780 20.55 -1.73 -11.48
N ASN A 781 20.72 -2.71 -12.37
CA ASN A 781 20.73 -2.49 -13.83
C ASN A 781 19.43 -1.87 -14.38
N GLY A 782 18.29 -2.11 -13.73
CA GLY A 782 16.99 -1.56 -14.14
C GLY A 782 16.77 -0.11 -13.70
N ASN A 783 17.63 0.40 -12.81
CA ASN A 783 17.44 1.66 -12.10
C ASN A 783 18.59 2.67 -12.32
N LEU A 784 19.59 2.37 -13.17
CA LEU A 784 20.79 3.21 -13.39
C LEU A 784 20.43 4.67 -13.65
N ASP A 785 19.57 4.93 -14.65
CA ASP A 785 19.07 6.26 -15.03
C ASP A 785 18.41 7.01 -13.86
N GLY A 786 17.78 6.27 -12.93
CA GLY A 786 17.09 6.82 -11.76
C GLY A 786 18.01 7.09 -10.55
N LEU A 787 19.24 6.57 -10.58
CA LEU A 787 20.26 6.77 -9.55
C LEU A 787 21.24 7.91 -9.91
N GLU A 788 21.24 8.39 -11.17
CA GLU A 788 22.14 9.44 -11.65
C GLU A 788 21.90 10.79 -10.93
N ALA A 789 20.64 11.13 -10.66
CA ALA A 789 20.24 12.40 -10.03
C ALA A 789 20.94 12.63 -8.68
N ASP A 790 21.06 11.58 -7.88
CA ASP A 790 21.59 11.59 -6.51
C ASP A 790 22.98 10.98 -6.41
N GLN A 791 23.67 10.84 -7.56
CA GLN A 791 25.03 10.30 -7.62
C GLN A 791 26.02 11.05 -6.71
N ALA A 792 25.73 12.28 -6.29
CA ALA A 792 26.54 13.02 -5.33
C ALA A 792 26.52 12.42 -3.91
N HIS A 793 25.43 11.78 -3.51
CA HIS A 793 25.23 11.20 -2.18
C HIS A 793 25.53 9.69 -2.13
N ILE A 794 25.55 9.02 -3.28
CA ILE A 794 26.00 7.62 -3.40
C ILE A 794 27.54 7.58 -3.38
N ASP A 795 28.15 6.92 -2.40
CA ASP A 795 29.61 6.71 -2.31
C ASP A 795 30.10 5.55 -3.18
N SER A 796 29.37 4.43 -3.13
CA SER A 796 29.76 3.17 -3.76
C SER A 796 28.54 2.30 -4.02
N VAL A 797 28.60 1.46 -5.06
CA VAL A 797 27.53 0.55 -5.46
C VAL A 797 28.05 -0.89 -5.42
N THR A 798 27.46 -1.73 -4.57
CA THR A 798 27.84 -3.14 -4.40
C THR A 798 26.75 -4.08 -4.91
N ALA A 799 27.02 -4.76 -6.01
CA ALA A 799 26.10 -5.69 -6.65
C ALA A 799 26.20 -7.11 -6.06
N ASN A 800 25.07 -7.63 -5.57
CA ASN A 800 24.93 -8.98 -5.03
C ASN A 800 24.41 -9.94 -6.11
N GLY A 801 25.02 -11.13 -6.21
CA GLY A 801 24.55 -12.21 -7.08
C GLY A 801 24.79 -12.03 -8.58
N GLY A 802 25.66 -11.10 -8.98
CA GLY A 802 26.05 -10.84 -10.38
C GLY A 802 26.85 -9.54 -10.49
N ALA A 803 27.44 -9.29 -11.67
CA ALA A 803 28.01 -7.98 -11.99
C ALA A 803 26.92 -7.04 -12.52
N ILE A 804 27.09 -5.73 -12.30
CA ILE A 804 26.27 -4.72 -13.01
C ILE A 804 26.58 -4.80 -14.51
N THR A 805 25.55 -4.63 -15.34
CA THR A 805 25.65 -4.70 -16.79
C THR A 805 25.05 -3.43 -17.40
N ALA A 806 25.84 -2.67 -18.15
CA ALA A 806 25.41 -1.48 -18.87
C ALA A 806 25.46 -1.71 -20.38
N THR A 807 24.49 -1.20 -21.12
CA THR A 807 24.58 -1.04 -22.58
C THR A 807 25.59 0.07 -22.94
N ILE A 808 25.95 0.21 -24.22
CA ILE A 808 26.78 1.33 -24.68
C ILE A 808 26.09 2.68 -24.43
N ALA A 809 24.76 2.73 -24.53
CA ALA A 809 23.97 3.92 -24.23
C ALA A 809 24.04 4.30 -22.75
N GLN A 810 23.83 3.33 -21.85
CA GLN A 810 23.93 3.52 -20.39
C GLN A 810 25.36 3.87 -19.96
N PHE A 811 26.38 3.22 -20.52
CA PHE A 811 27.78 3.60 -20.26
C PHE A 811 28.06 5.07 -20.61
N ALA A 812 27.46 5.59 -21.68
CA ALA A 812 27.63 6.98 -22.10
C ALA A 812 26.79 8.00 -21.31
N ALA A 813 25.76 7.55 -20.59
CA ALA A 813 24.92 8.38 -19.72
C ALA A 813 25.41 8.32 -18.26
N ASP A 814 25.46 7.12 -17.69
CA ASP A 814 25.56 6.87 -16.25
C ASP A 814 27.02 6.69 -15.77
N GLN A 815 28.02 7.09 -16.56
CA GLN A 815 29.44 6.81 -16.28
C GLN A 815 29.88 7.16 -14.84
N PRO A 816 29.55 8.34 -14.27
CA PRO A 816 30.05 8.70 -12.94
C PRO A 816 29.38 7.92 -11.80
N LEU A 817 28.26 7.24 -12.06
CA LEU A 817 27.65 6.26 -11.15
C LEU A 817 28.26 4.86 -11.37
N LEU A 818 28.51 4.47 -12.62
CA LEU A 818 29.18 3.21 -12.97
C LEU A 818 30.62 3.15 -12.42
N ASP A 819 31.32 4.28 -12.39
CA ASP A 819 32.63 4.45 -11.74
C ASP A 819 32.60 4.15 -10.22
N LYS A 820 31.42 4.15 -9.59
CA LYS A 820 31.24 3.84 -8.16
C LYS A 820 30.96 2.36 -7.90
N VAL A 821 30.88 1.53 -8.95
CA VAL A 821 30.61 0.09 -8.81
C VAL A 821 31.84 -0.65 -8.27
N VAL A 822 31.69 -1.21 -7.07
CA VAL A 822 32.74 -1.95 -6.38
C VAL A 822 33.04 -3.24 -7.14
N GLY A 823 34.27 -3.36 -7.65
CA GLY A 823 34.70 -4.49 -8.48
C GLY A 823 34.47 -4.30 -9.99
N GLY A 824 33.94 -3.15 -10.40
CA GLY A 824 33.70 -2.82 -11.80
C GLY A 824 32.41 -3.41 -12.39
N PHE A 825 32.12 -3.04 -13.63
CA PHE A 825 30.88 -3.39 -14.34
C PHE A 825 31.17 -4.01 -15.72
N VAL A 826 30.19 -4.73 -16.25
CA VAL A 826 30.24 -5.34 -17.58
C VAL A 826 29.54 -4.41 -18.58
N VAL A 827 30.14 -4.15 -19.73
CA VAL A 827 29.43 -3.54 -20.87
C VAL A 827 28.84 -4.68 -21.69
N SER A 828 27.52 -4.71 -21.92
CA SER A 828 26.89 -5.72 -22.77
C SER A 828 25.88 -5.09 -23.72
N ASP A 829 26.11 -5.30 -25.02
CA ASP A 829 25.31 -4.71 -26.09
C ASP A 829 25.41 -5.58 -27.35
N THR A 830 24.84 -5.13 -28.46
CA THR A 830 25.09 -5.72 -29.78
C THR A 830 26.51 -5.42 -30.24
N ALA A 831 27.10 -6.39 -30.96
CA ALA A 831 28.41 -6.23 -31.59
C ALA A 831 28.46 -4.99 -32.50
N ALA A 832 27.35 -4.66 -33.18
CA ALA A 832 27.23 -3.47 -34.00
C ALA A 832 27.37 -2.16 -33.19
N ASN A 833 26.71 -2.06 -32.03
CA ASN A 833 26.79 -0.88 -31.17
C ASN A 833 28.18 -0.69 -30.57
N ILE A 834 28.80 -1.77 -30.07
CA ILE A 834 30.18 -1.75 -29.54
C ILE A 834 31.16 -1.33 -30.65
N SER A 835 31.05 -1.94 -31.84
CA SER A 835 31.89 -1.61 -33.00
C SER A 835 31.72 -0.16 -33.45
N ALA A 836 30.49 0.35 -33.45
CA ALA A 836 30.18 1.73 -33.80
C ALA A 836 30.75 2.72 -32.77
N TYR A 837 30.67 2.42 -31.48
CA TYR A 837 31.22 3.26 -30.42
C TYR A 837 32.75 3.38 -30.49
N LEU A 838 33.43 2.23 -30.60
CA LEU A 838 34.88 2.19 -30.78
C LEU A 838 35.29 2.94 -32.07
N THR A 839 34.54 2.78 -33.17
CA THR A 839 34.84 3.45 -34.45
C THR A 839 34.49 4.96 -34.47
N ALA A 840 33.53 5.41 -33.66
CA ALA A 840 33.14 6.82 -33.56
C ALA A 840 34.05 7.64 -32.62
N SER A 841 34.92 6.95 -31.87
CA SER A 841 35.89 7.56 -30.96
C SER A 841 36.86 8.49 -31.69
N VAL A 842 37.40 9.47 -30.96
CA VAL A 842 38.15 10.62 -31.49
C VAL A 842 39.16 10.20 -32.57
N PRO A 843 39.24 10.87 -33.75
CA PRO A 843 40.18 10.50 -34.81
C PRO A 843 41.65 10.44 -34.34
N GLY A 844 42.11 9.24 -33.98
CA GLY A 844 43.46 8.97 -33.47
C GLY A 844 43.64 8.99 -31.94
N GLY A 845 42.57 8.88 -31.14
CA GLY A 845 42.64 8.79 -29.67
C GLY A 845 41.78 7.64 -29.10
N PRO A 846 42.07 7.17 -27.87
CA PRO A 846 41.34 6.08 -27.22
C PRO A 846 39.87 6.44 -26.96
N SER A 847 38.97 5.45 -27.03
CA SER A 847 37.58 5.57 -26.58
C SER A 847 37.49 5.72 -25.06
N ALA A 848 36.33 6.17 -24.58
CA ALA A 848 36.04 6.16 -23.14
C ALA A 848 36.11 4.74 -22.54
N LEU A 849 35.73 3.68 -23.29
CA LEU A 849 35.85 2.29 -22.83
C LEU A 849 37.30 1.85 -22.58
N ALA A 850 38.27 2.42 -23.32
CA ALA A 850 39.69 2.14 -23.16
C ALA A 850 40.35 2.99 -22.07
N LEU A 851 39.77 4.15 -21.75
CA LEU A 851 40.20 5.03 -20.67
C LEU A 851 39.62 4.63 -19.30
N ASP A 852 38.46 3.96 -19.30
CA ASP A 852 37.74 3.58 -18.09
C ASP A 852 38.34 2.31 -17.44
N GLY A 853 38.81 2.48 -16.20
CA GLY A 853 39.40 1.41 -15.38
C GLY A 853 38.38 0.49 -14.71
N HIS A 854 37.12 0.90 -14.60
CA HIS A 854 36.04 0.17 -13.93
C HIS A 854 35.25 -0.74 -14.88
N VAL A 855 35.37 -0.58 -16.20
CA VAL A 855 34.92 -1.60 -17.16
C VAL A 855 35.70 -2.90 -16.91
N ALA A 856 35.03 -3.94 -16.42
CA ALA A 856 35.61 -5.23 -16.07
C ALA A 856 35.65 -6.21 -17.25
N SER A 857 34.60 -6.21 -18.08
CA SER A 857 34.57 -6.94 -19.36
C SER A 857 33.53 -6.34 -20.32
N ILE A 858 33.63 -6.69 -21.59
CA ILE A 858 32.71 -6.29 -22.65
C ILE A 858 32.13 -7.56 -23.30
N THR A 859 30.81 -7.73 -23.31
CA THR A 859 30.13 -8.90 -23.88
C THR A 859 29.29 -8.49 -25.08
N ALA A 860 29.58 -9.04 -26.25
CA ALA A 860 28.88 -8.71 -27.49
C ALA A 860 27.80 -9.75 -27.83
N SER A 861 26.66 -9.27 -28.34
CA SER A 861 25.58 -10.10 -28.87
C SER A 861 25.36 -9.88 -30.38
N GLY A 862 24.88 -10.89 -31.10
CA GLY A 862 24.52 -10.76 -32.53
C GLY A 862 25.70 -10.76 -33.52
N GLY A 863 26.93 -11.03 -33.09
CA GLY A 863 28.11 -11.13 -33.96
C GLY A 863 29.42 -10.94 -33.19
N ALA A 864 30.55 -10.92 -33.91
CA ALA A 864 31.84 -10.50 -33.36
C ALA A 864 31.98 -8.97 -33.43
N VAL A 865 32.55 -8.35 -32.38
CA VAL A 865 32.92 -6.93 -32.41
C VAL A 865 33.92 -6.72 -33.55
N THR A 866 33.67 -5.80 -34.46
CA THR A 866 34.51 -5.58 -35.65
C THR A 866 35.08 -4.17 -35.62
N VAL A 867 36.41 -4.03 -35.46
CA VAL A 867 37.09 -2.73 -35.42
C VAL A 867 37.93 -2.43 -36.65
N GLY A 868 38.03 -1.14 -36.97
CA GLY A 868 38.97 -0.65 -37.97
C GLY A 868 40.43 -0.74 -37.48
N ASN A 869 41.38 -1.08 -38.36
CA ASN A 869 42.82 -1.03 -38.02
C ASN A 869 43.30 0.34 -37.48
N GLY A 870 42.62 1.44 -37.82
CA GLY A 870 42.92 2.77 -37.29
C GLY A 870 42.48 3.02 -35.84
N VAL A 871 41.67 2.09 -35.27
CA VAL A 871 41.09 2.14 -33.93
C VAL A 871 41.86 1.22 -32.98
N PHE A 872 42.23 0.02 -33.46
CA PHE A 872 42.94 -1.03 -32.70
C PHE A 872 44.04 -0.52 -31.74
N ALA A 873 45.00 0.26 -32.24
CA ALA A 873 46.14 0.71 -31.44
C ALA A 873 45.80 1.76 -30.36
N ALA A 874 44.63 2.39 -30.44
CA ALA A 874 44.13 3.31 -29.42
C ALA A 874 43.23 2.60 -28.40
N ASP A 875 42.48 1.59 -28.84
CA ASP A 875 41.45 0.91 -28.06
C ASP A 875 41.81 -0.49 -27.57
N GLN A 876 43.08 -0.91 -27.70
CA GLN A 876 43.59 -2.18 -27.17
C GLN A 876 43.11 -2.49 -25.73
N PRO A 877 43.15 -1.55 -24.75
CA PRO A 877 42.67 -1.82 -23.39
C PRO A 877 41.16 -2.10 -23.27
N ALA A 878 40.34 -1.67 -24.23
CA ALA A 878 38.93 -2.05 -24.32
C ALA A 878 38.75 -3.36 -25.09
N LEU A 879 39.54 -3.58 -26.15
CA LEU A 879 39.50 -4.78 -26.99
C LEU A 879 39.93 -6.04 -26.22
N ASP A 880 40.94 -5.95 -25.37
CA ASP A 880 41.37 -7.03 -24.46
C ASP A 880 40.28 -7.42 -23.43
N LYS A 881 39.32 -6.53 -23.18
CA LYS A 881 38.18 -6.79 -22.30
C LYS A 881 37.01 -7.47 -23.04
N VAL A 882 37.05 -7.61 -24.37
CA VAL A 882 35.98 -8.22 -25.16
C VAL A 882 35.95 -9.74 -24.97
N ALA A 883 34.94 -10.20 -24.24
CA ALA A 883 34.69 -11.60 -23.97
C ALA A 883 34.37 -12.36 -25.26
N GLY A 884 35.24 -13.31 -25.61
CA GLY A 884 35.10 -14.15 -26.80
C GLY A 884 35.89 -13.67 -28.03
N GLY A 885 36.59 -12.53 -27.94
CA GLY A 885 37.43 -11.99 -29.02
C GLY A 885 36.77 -10.93 -29.90
N PHE A 886 37.52 -10.42 -30.87
CA PHE A 886 37.08 -9.42 -31.83
C PHE A 886 37.64 -9.66 -33.24
N ALA A 887 36.93 -9.18 -34.25
CA ALA A 887 37.36 -9.16 -35.64
C ALA A 887 38.02 -7.83 -35.99
N ILE A 888 39.02 -7.87 -36.88
CA ILE A 888 39.65 -6.69 -37.47
C ILE A 888 39.18 -6.54 -38.91
N SER A 889 38.75 -5.35 -39.31
CA SER A 889 38.45 -5.01 -40.70
C SER A 889 39.28 -3.82 -41.15
N GLY A 890 39.82 -3.86 -42.37
CA GLY A 890 40.69 -2.78 -42.83
C GLY A 890 41.07 -2.90 -44.29
N LYS A 891 41.64 -1.82 -44.85
CA LYS A 891 42.21 -1.88 -46.21
C LYS A 891 43.42 -2.81 -46.19
N ALA A 892 43.51 -3.75 -47.14
CA ALA A 892 44.59 -4.75 -47.20
C ALA A 892 46.00 -4.14 -47.07
N SER A 893 46.27 -3.02 -47.75
CA SER A 893 47.56 -2.32 -47.70
C SER A 893 47.91 -1.71 -46.34
N VAL A 894 46.91 -1.47 -45.48
CA VAL A 894 47.08 -0.90 -44.14
C VAL A 894 47.28 -2.03 -43.12
N LEU A 895 46.49 -3.10 -43.22
CA LEU A 895 46.71 -4.33 -42.45
C LEU A 895 48.11 -4.88 -42.70
N ASN A 896 48.54 -4.96 -43.97
CA ASN A 896 49.85 -5.52 -44.34
C ASN A 896 51.06 -4.74 -43.77
N GLY A 897 50.88 -3.45 -43.47
CA GLY A 897 51.92 -2.64 -42.82
C GLY A 897 52.00 -2.84 -41.30
N ASN A 898 51.00 -3.49 -40.70
CA ASN A 898 50.76 -3.55 -39.26
C ASN A 898 50.72 -4.97 -38.68
N LEU A 899 50.91 -6.05 -39.46
CA LEU A 899 50.85 -7.46 -38.99
C LEU A 899 51.55 -7.69 -37.65
N ALA A 900 52.82 -7.33 -37.54
CA ALA A 900 53.62 -7.49 -36.32
C ALA A 900 53.08 -6.71 -35.09
N GLY A 901 52.22 -5.71 -35.30
CA GLY A 901 51.52 -5.00 -34.22
C GLY A 901 50.19 -5.65 -33.82
N LEU A 902 49.56 -6.41 -34.73
CA LEU A 902 48.36 -7.20 -34.47
C LEU A 902 48.69 -8.56 -33.82
N GLU A 903 49.85 -9.14 -34.17
CA GLU A 903 50.35 -10.42 -33.66
C GLU A 903 50.50 -10.44 -32.12
N ALA A 904 50.74 -9.28 -31.50
CA ALA A 904 50.83 -9.13 -30.05
C ALA A 904 49.53 -9.56 -29.33
N ASP A 905 48.38 -9.28 -29.95
CA ASP A 905 47.04 -9.54 -29.40
C ASP A 905 46.31 -10.66 -30.15
N GLN A 906 47.05 -11.49 -30.89
CA GLN A 906 46.49 -12.57 -31.72
C GLN A 906 45.55 -13.51 -30.94
N ALA A 907 45.70 -13.63 -29.62
CA ALA A 907 44.84 -14.48 -28.78
C ALA A 907 43.42 -13.92 -28.65
N HIS A 908 43.22 -12.61 -28.79
CA HIS A 908 41.94 -11.91 -28.73
C HIS A 908 41.37 -11.58 -30.12
N ILE A 909 42.15 -11.69 -31.19
CA ILE A 909 41.68 -11.53 -32.57
C ILE A 909 41.06 -12.84 -33.05
N ASP A 910 39.80 -12.81 -33.49
CA ASP A 910 39.10 -13.98 -34.04
C ASP A 910 39.30 -14.13 -35.55
N SER A 911 39.26 -13.01 -36.27
CA SER A 911 39.31 -12.97 -37.73
C SER A 911 39.80 -11.63 -38.27
N VAL A 912 40.41 -11.66 -39.45
CA VAL A 912 40.95 -10.47 -40.13
C VAL A 912 40.32 -10.37 -41.54
N ALA A 913 39.51 -9.35 -41.76
CA ALA A 913 38.82 -9.10 -43.03
C ALA A 913 39.49 -7.96 -43.82
N ALA A 914 40.05 -8.31 -44.99
CA ALA A 914 40.75 -7.36 -45.86
C ALA A 914 39.83 -6.77 -46.94
N ASN A 915 39.65 -5.46 -46.91
CA ASN A 915 38.89 -4.70 -47.90
C ASN A 915 39.79 -4.19 -49.03
N GLY A 916 39.35 -4.36 -50.29
CA GLY A 916 40.03 -3.80 -51.46
C GLY A 916 41.32 -4.51 -51.90
N GLY A 917 41.50 -5.78 -51.52
CA GLY A 917 42.62 -6.64 -51.91
C GLY A 917 42.83 -7.77 -50.88
N ALA A 918 43.69 -8.73 -51.21
CA ALA A 918 44.15 -9.73 -50.24
C ALA A 918 45.34 -9.21 -49.41
N ILE A 919 45.52 -9.71 -48.19
CA ILE A 919 46.76 -9.50 -47.42
C ILE A 919 47.90 -10.23 -48.15
N THR A 920 49.11 -9.65 -48.15
CA THR A 920 50.23 -10.13 -48.96
C THR A 920 51.50 -10.23 -48.13
N ALA A 921 51.79 -11.42 -47.61
CA ALA A 921 52.94 -11.70 -46.76
C ALA A 921 54.16 -12.12 -47.60
N THR A 922 55.34 -11.61 -47.28
CA THR A 922 56.62 -12.22 -47.69
C THR A 922 56.84 -13.54 -46.94
N ILE A 923 57.80 -14.38 -47.37
CA ILE A 923 58.16 -15.62 -46.65
C ILE A 923 58.63 -15.31 -45.22
N ALA A 924 59.28 -14.16 -45.01
CA ALA A 924 59.71 -13.71 -43.68
C ALA A 924 58.54 -13.29 -42.78
N GLN A 925 57.50 -12.64 -43.33
CA GLN A 925 56.28 -12.28 -42.58
C GLN A 925 55.42 -13.51 -42.31
N PHE A 926 55.26 -14.40 -43.29
CA PHE A 926 54.62 -15.70 -43.10
C PHE A 926 55.23 -16.43 -41.91
N ALA A 927 56.56 -16.61 -41.89
CA ALA A 927 57.25 -17.30 -40.80
C ALA A 927 57.24 -16.57 -39.43
N ALA A 928 56.81 -15.32 -39.37
CA ALA A 928 56.74 -14.52 -38.14
C ALA A 928 55.31 -14.41 -37.58
N ASP A 929 54.33 -14.23 -38.47
CA ASP A 929 52.96 -13.82 -38.16
C ASP A 929 51.91 -14.90 -38.58
N GLN A 930 52.32 -16.18 -38.73
CA GLN A 930 51.42 -17.28 -39.18
C GLN A 930 50.08 -17.32 -38.43
N PRO A 931 50.00 -17.39 -37.08
CA PRO A 931 48.74 -17.68 -36.43
C PRO A 931 47.76 -16.48 -36.41
N LEU A 932 48.20 -15.29 -36.83
CA LEU A 932 47.35 -14.18 -37.26
C LEU A 932 46.94 -14.30 -38.74
N LEU A 933 47.83 -14.74 -39.61
CA LEU A 933 47.57 -14.97 -41.04
C LEU A 933 46.52 -16.08 -41.27
N ASP A 934 46.53 -17.15 -40.47
CA ASP A 934 45.52 -18.22 -40.45
C ASP A 934 44.09 -17.67 -40.23
N LYS A 935 43.98 -16.51 -39.58
CA LYS A 935 42.70 -15.84 -39.24
C LYS A 935 42.20 -14.93 -40.35
N VAL A 936 42.91 -14.83 -41.48
CA VAL A 936 42.52 -13.98 -42.61
C VAL A 936 41.35 -14.59 -43.37
N VAL A 937 40.21 -13.90 -43.35
CA VAL A 937 38.97 -14.34 -44.01
C VAL A 937 39.14 -14.32 -45.52
N GLY A 938 39.04 -15.49 -46.15
CA GLY A 938 39.29 -15.66 -47.58
C GLY A 938 40.76 -15.94 -47.94
N GLY A 939 41.62 -16.11 -46.93
CA GLY A 939 43.03 -16.44 -47.10
C GLY A 939 43.92 -15.26 -47.49
N PHE A 940 45.23 -15.50 -47.45
CA PHE A 940 46.26 -14.51 -47.76
C PHE A 940 47.15 -14.94 -48.93
N VAL A 941 47.83 -13.98 -49.55
CA VAL A 941 48.79 -14.23 -50.64
C VAL A 941 50.19 -14.27 -50.07
N VAL A 942 50.97 -15.31 -50.40
CA VAL A 942 52.41 -15.31 -50.17
C VAL A 942 53.09 -14.71 -51.40
N SER A 943 53.83 -13.61 -51.24
CA SER A 943 54.54 -12.96 -52.35
C SER A 943 55.99 -12.66 -51.99
N ASP A 944 56.91 -13.35 -52.63
CA ASP A 944 58.36 -13.19 -52.40
C ASP A 944 59.14 -13.47 -53.70
N THR A 945 60.47 -13.50 -53.63
CA THR A 945 61.31 -13.95 -54.73
C THR A 945 61.18 -15.46 -54.93
N ALA A 946 61.26 -15.92 -56.18
CA ALA A 946 61.22 -17.33 -56.52
C ALA A 946 62.29 -18.16 -55.79
N ALA A 947 63.44 -17.54 -55.47
CA ALA A 947 64.50 -18.15 -54.68
C ALA A 947 64.12 -18.36 -53.21
N ASN A 948 63.44 -17.38 -52.58
CA ASN A 948 63.00 -17.50 -51.19
C ASN A 948 61.88 -18.53 -51.04
N ILE A 949 60.90 -18.54 -51.95
CA ILE A 949 59.82 -19.54 -51.98
C ILE A 949 60.42 -20.94 -52.16
N ALA A 950 61.29 -21.14 -53.15
CA ALA A 950 61.94 -22.43 -53.40
C ALA A 950 62.82 -22.88 -52.22
N ALA A 951 63.55 -21.95 -51.59
CA ALA A 951 64.36 -22.25 -50.41
C ALA A 951 63.49 -22.70 -49.23
N TYR A 952 62.37 -22.04 -48.99
CA TYR A 952 61.46 -22.36 -47.88
C TYR A 952 60.79 -23.74 -48.08
N LEU A 953 60.30 -24.02 -49.29
CA LEU A 953 59.78 -25.35 -49.69
C LEU A 953 60.84 -26.46 -49.67
N THR A 954 62.13 -26.12 -49.72
CA THR A 954 63.24 -27.10 -49.66
C THR A 954 63.85 -27.23 -48.26
N ALA A 955 63.55 -26.31 -47.35
CA ALA A 955 64.08 -26.26 -45.98
C ALA A 955 63.26 -27.10 -44.97
N SER A 956 62.22 -27.79 -45.45
CA SER A 956 61.31 -28.63 -44.68
C SER A 956 62.03 -29.66 -43.79
N VAL A 957 61.38 -30.07 -42.69
CA VAL A 957 61.87 -31.14 -41.80
C VAL A 957 62.20 -32.38 -42.63
N PRO A 958 63.31 -33.11 -42.41
CA PRO A 958 63.73 -34.21 -43.28
C PRO A 958 62.65 -35.27 -43.53
N GLY A 959 61.99 -35.19 -44.68
CA GLY A 959 60.90 -36.09 -45.10
C GLY A 959 59.48 -35.68 -44.67
N GLY A 960 59.26 -34.45 -44.20
CA GLY A 960 57.94 -33.90 -43.86
C GLY A 960 57.59 -32.63 -44.65
N PRO A 961 56.33 -32.18 -44.61
CA PRO A 961 55.86 -30.94 -45.24
C PRO A 961 56.57 -29.69 -44.71
N SER A 962 56.68 -28.66 -45.55
CA SER A 962 56.98 -27.29 -45.14
C SER A 962 55.79 -26.66 -44.41
N ALA A 963 56.03 -25.55 -43.71
CA ALA A 963 54.96 -24.78 -43.08
C ALA A 963 53.96 -24.22 -44.12
N LEU A 964 54.41 -23.86 -45.34
CA LEU A 964 53.51 -23.44 -46.43
C LEU A 964 52.52 -24.55 -46.80
N ALA A 965 52.96 -25.81 -46.82
CA ALA A 965 52.10 -26.93 -47.21
C ALA A 965 51.18 -27.40 -46.09
N LEU A 966 51.61 -27.26 -44.83
CA LEU A 966 50.75 -27.45 -43.67
C LEU A 966 49.63 -26.41 -43.61
N ASP A 967 49.89 -25.21 -44.14
CA ASP A 967 49.01 -24.05 -44.05
C ASP A 967 48.32 -23.67 -45.38
N ALA A 968 48.44 -24.53 -46.40
CA ALA A 968 47.94 -24.24 -47.75
C ALA A 968 46.43 -23.96 -47.80
N SER A 969 45.64 -24.44 -46.82
CA SER A 969 44.20 -24.13 -46.72
C SER A 969 43.88 -22.67 -46.38
N HIS A 970 44.84 -21.90 -45.85
CA HIS A 970 44.69 -20.46 -45.57
C HIS A 970 45.45 -19.59 -46.59
N ILE A 971 46.25 -20.20 -47.47
CA ILE A 971 46.95 -19.52 -48.57
C ILE A 971 46.03 -19.47 -49.78
N ALA A 972 45.72 -18.26 -50.27
CA ALA A 972 44.88 -18.03 -51.43
C ALA A 972 45.66 -17.95 -52.77
N SER A 973 47.00 -17.84 -52.70
CA SER A 973 47.96 -18.09 -53.79
C SER A 973 49.39 -17.77 -53.35
N ILE A 974 50.37 -18.37 -54.02
CA ILE A 974 51.81 -18.06 -53.87
C ILE A 974 52.32 -17.38 -55.15
N ALA A 975 52.61 -16.09 -55.08
CA ALA A 975 53.12 -15.28 -56.18
C ALA A 975 54.66 -15.16 -56.13
N ALA A 976 55.33 -15.60 -57.20
CA ALA A 976 56.79 -15.54 -57.31
C ALA A 976 57.28 -14.34 -58.14
N SER A 977 58.19 -13.56 -57.57
CA SER A 977 58.90 -12.48 -58.25
C SER A 977 60.31 -12.90 -58.67
N GLY A 978 60.81 -12.34 -59.77
CA GLY A 978 62.18 -12.55 -60.23
C GLY A 978 62.49 -13.89 -60.93
N GLY A 979 61.49 -14.76 -61.15
CA GLY A 979 61.66 -16.00 -61.94
C GLY A 979 60.61 -17.07 -61.63
N THR A 980 60.80 -18.26 -62.18
CA THR A 980 60.00 -19.45 -61.88
C THR A 980 60.49 -20.13 -60.59
N VAL A 981 59.58 -20.46 -59.67
CA VAL A 981 59.91 -21.27 -58.47
C VAL A 981 60.43 -22.62 -58.94
N THR A 982 61.63 -23.02 -58.52
CA THR A 982 62.26 -24.29 -58.93
C THR A 982 62.51 -25.15 -57.70
N VAL A 983 61.81 -26.27 -57.57
CA VAL A 983 61.91 -27.18 -56.40
C VAL A 983 62.47 -28.55 -56.77
N GLY A 984 62.89 -29.31 -55.76
CA GLY A 984 63.39 -30.68 -55.92
C GLY A 984 62.27 -31.72 -56.03
N ASN A 985 62.52 -32.84 -56.71
CA ASN A 985 61.53 -33.94 -56.78
C ASN A 985 61.08 -34.48 -55.41
N GLY A 986 61.94 -34.38 -54.38
CA GLY A 986 61.60 -34.81 -53.02
C GLY A 986 60.57 -33.91 -52.31
N VAL A 987 60.28 -32.73 -52.87
CA VAL A 987 59.35 -31.74 -52.33
C VAL A 987 57.90 -32.07 -52.73
N LEU A 988 57.67 -32.61 -53.94
CA LEU A 988 56.33 -32.87 -54.50
C LEU A 988 55.34 -33.53 -53.53
N VAL A 989 55.70 -34.67 -52.95
CA VAL A 989 54.78 -35.45 -52.08
C VAL A 989 54.61 -34.82 -50.69
N ALA A 990 55.62 -34.10 -50.21
CA ALA A 990 55.57 -33.43 -48.92
C ALA A 990 54.79 -32.11 -49.00
N ASP A 991 54.93 -31.39 -50.11
CA ASP A 991 54.52 -29.99 -50.24
C ASP A 991 53.44 -29.75 -51.30
N GLN A 992 52.83 -30.81 -51.85
CA GLN A 992 51.78 -30.76 -52.88
C GLN A 992 50.75 -29.62 -52.67
N PRO A 993 50.15 -29.45 -51.47
CA PRO A 993 49.15 -28.40 -51.26
C PRO A 993 49.69 -26.98 -51.47
N ALA A 994 50.94 -26.69 -51.09
CA ALA A 994 51.56 -25.39 -51.34
C ALA A 994 52.05 -25.22 -52.78
N LEU A 995 52.44 -26.31 -53.44
CA LEU A 995 52.90 -26.29 -54.82
C LEU A 995 51.75 -25.99 -55.80
N ASP A 996 50.55 -26.50 -55.52
CA ASP A 996 49.35 -26.25 -56.32
C ASP A 996 48.93 -24.77 -56.28
N GLU A 997 49.10 -24.11 -55.13
CA GLU A 997 48.84 -22.67 -54.94
C GLU A 997 49.85 -21.73 -55.62
N ILE A 998 50.94 -22.25 -56.23
CA ILE A 998 51.92 -21.40 -56.94
C ILE A 998 51.30 -20.81 -58.21
N ALA A 999 51.05 -19.50 -58.17
CA ALA A 999 50.47 -18.74 -59.27
C ALA A 999 51.37 -18.77 -60.50
N GLY A 1000 50.90 -19.44 -61.56
CA GLY A 1000 51.64 -19.65 -62.81
C GLY A 1000 52.48 -20.92 -62.85
N GLY A 1001 52.50 -21.73 -61.79
CA GLY A 1001 53.18 -23.02 -61.74
C GLY A 1001 54.67 -22.97 -61.41
N PHE A 1002 55.27 -24.16 -61.25
CA PHE A 1002 56.64 -24.35 -60.77
C PHE A 1002 57.48 -25.24 -61.68
N ALA A 1003 58.80 -25.13 -61.60
CA ALA A 1003 59.75 -26.02 -62.26
C ALA A 1003 60.28 -27.08 -61.28
N ILE A 1004 60.57 -28.27 -61.79
CA ILE A 1004 61.23 -29.34 -61.06
C ILE A 1004 62.69 -29.45 -61.51
N SER A 1005 63.62 -29.53 -60.56
CA SER A 1005 65.04 -29.77 -60.81
C SER A 1005 65.58 -30.82 -59.86
N GLY A 1006 66.16 -31.91 -60.39
CA GLY A 1006 66.61 -33.02 -59.57
C GLY A 1006 67.54 -33.99 -60.27
N LYS A 1007 68.10 -34.94 -59.50
CA LYS A 1007 68.92 -36.01 -60.07
C LYS A 1007 68.05 -36.87 -61.00
N ALA A 1008 68.49 -37.04 -62.24
CA ALA A 1008 67.70 -37.69 -63.29
C ALA A 1008 67.21 -39.10 -62.93
N SER A 1009 68.02 -39.88 -62.19
CA SER A 1009 67.64 -41.22 -61.71
C SER A 1009 66.52 -41.22 -60.68
N VAL A 1010 66.33 -40.11 -59.95
CA VAL A 1010 65.24 -39.94 -58.96
C VAL A 1010 63.96 -39.51 -59.67
N LEU A 1011 64.07 -38.54 -60.59
CA LEU A 1011 62.96 -38.10 -61.45
C LEU A 1011 62.38 -39.27 -62.26
N SER A 1012 63.24 -40.07 -62.88
CA SER A 1012 62.82 -41.25 -63.67
C SER A 1012 62.08 -42.31 -62.83
N GLY A 1013 62.37 -42.38 -61.53
CA GLY A 1013 61.70 -43.28 -60.59
C GLY A 1013 60.42 -42.71 -59.97
N ASN A 1014 60.03 -41.48 -60.31
CA ASN A 1014 58.89 -40.77 -59.74
C ASN A 1014 58.01 -40.10 -60.82
N LEU A 1015 58.05 -40.61 -62.06
CA LEU A 1015 57.26 -40.08 -63.18
C LEU A 1015 55.76 -40.14 -62.90
N ASP A 1016 55.29 -41.20 -62.25
CA ASP A 1016 53.92 -41.37 -61.74
C ASP A 1016 53.49 -40.21 -60.82
N GLY A 1017 54.39 -39.75 -59.94
CA GLY A 1017 54.14 -38.62 -59.04
C GLY A 1017 54.10 -37.30 -59.80
N LEU A 1018 55.08 -37.07 -60.68
CA LEU A 1018 55.14 -35.90 -61.57
C LEU A 1018 53.92 -35.80 -62.50
N GLN A 1019 53.31 -36.93 -62.87
CA GLN A 1019 52.13 -36.99 -63.72
C GLN A 1019 50.85 -36.53 -63.02
N ASN A 1020 50.75 -36.67 -61.69
CA ASN A 1020 49.59 -36.17 -60.94
C ASN A 1020 49.56 -34.64 -60.92
N ASP A 1021 50.73 -34.00 -60.78
CA ASP A 1021 50.87 -32.54 -60.62
C ASP A 1021 51.20 -31.82 -61.94
N VAL A 1022 51.10 -32.51 -63.08
CA VAL A 1022 51.54 -32.04 -64.40
C VAL A 1022 50.87 -30.73 -64.87
N GLY A 1023 49.69 -30.42 -64.31
CA GLY A 1023 48.98 -29.16 -64.55
C GLY A 1023 49.73 -27.94 -64.01
N HIS A 1024 50.41 -28.09 -62.88
CA HIS A 1024 51.14 -27.03 -62.18
C HIS A 1024 52.65 -27.06 -62.49
N ILE A 1025 53.19 -28.19 -62.96
CA ILE A 1025 54.58 -28.29 -63.43
C ILE A 1025 54.77 -27.59 -64.78
N LEU A 1026 55.64 -26.58 -64.84
CA LEU A 1026 56.06 -25.88 -66.05
C LEU A 1026 57.14 -26.62 -66.83
N SER A 1027 58.16 -27.14 -66.13
CA SER A 1027 59.29 -27.85 -66.74
C SER A 1027 59.99 -28.77 -65.74
N ILE A 1028 60.58 -29.86 -66.24
CA ILE A 1028 61.33 -30.84 -65.45
C ILE A 1028 62.76 -30.91 -65.97
N THR A 1029 63.75 -30.66 -65.11
CA THR A 1029 65.18 -30.60 -65.47
C THR A 1029 65.98 -31.66 -64.74
N GLY A 1030 66.69 -32.49 -65.50
CA GLY A 1030 67.69 -33.42 -64.98
C GLY A 1030 68.97 -32.70 -64.58
N ALA A 1031 69.06 -32.22 -63.34
CA ALA A 1031 70.21 -31.49 -62.80
C ALA A 1031 71.53 -32.28 -62.79
N SER A 1032 71.47 -33.59 -63.02
CA SER A 1032 72.63 -34.49 -63.14
C SER A 1032 72.30 -35.71 -64.01
N GLY A 1033 72.15 -35.48 -65.33
CA GLY A 1033 71.94 -36.52 -66.34
C GLY A 1033 70.63 -36.36 -67.13
N VAL A 1034 70.46 -37.17 -68.18
CA VAL A 1034 69.21 -37.21 -68.97
C VAL A 1034 68.21 -38.15 -68.28
N ILE A 1035 66.96 -37.70 -68.16
CA ILE A 1035 65.87 -38.50 -67.57
C ILE A 1035 65.54 -39.64 -68.52
N THR A 1036 65.42 -40.87 -68.01
CA THR A 1036 65.29 -42.08 -68.84
C THR A 1036 64.12 -42.93 -68.33
N GLY A 1037 63.02 -42.96 -69.09
CA GLY A 1037 61.83 -43.76 -68.77
C GLY A 1037 61.83 -45.12 -69.47
N THR A 1038 60.89 -45.99 -69.09
CA THR A 1038 60.50 -47.18 -69.86
C THR A 1038 59.32 -46.87 -70.79
N MET A 1039 58.95 -47.79 -71.68
CA MET A 1039 57.72 -47.66 -72.47
C MET A 1039 56.47 -47.65 -71.58
N ALA A 1040 56.50 -48.40 -70.47
CA ALA A 1040 55.44 -48.43 -69.47
C ALA A 1040 55.28 -47.08 -68.74
N ASN A 1041 56.39 -46.38 -68.43
CA ASN A 1041 56.33 -45.01 -67.91
C ASN A 1041 55.67 -44.07 -68.92
N PHE A 1042 56.18 -44.03 -70.16
CA PHE A 1042 55.63 -43.12 -71.17
C PHE A 1042 54.13 -43.32 -71.41
N THR A 1043 53.65 -44.58 -71.40
CA THR A 1043 52.22 -44.89 -71.63
C THR A 1043 51.29 -44.34 -70.53
N ARG A 1044 51.80 -44.08 -69.32
CA ARG A 1044 51.03 -43.58 -68.17
C ARG A 1044 51.34 -42.11 -67.85
N ASP A 1045 52.59 -41.73 -68.04
CA ASP A 1045 53.22 -40.50 -67.54
C ASP A 1045 53.61 -39.54 -68.70
N GLU A 1046 53.01 -39.74 -69.89
CA GLU A 1046 53.28 -39.02 -71.16
C GLU A 1046 53.36 -37.50 -70.96
N ALA A 1047 52.34 -36.91 -70.32
CA ALA A 1047 52.25 -35.47 -70.17
C ALA A 1047 53.36 -34.93 -69.24
N ALA A 1048 53.74 -35.66 -68.19
CA ALA A 1048 54.88 -35.28 -67.35
C ALA A 1048 56.20 -35.45 -68.10
N MET A 1049 56.38 -36.53 -68.86
CA MET A 1049 57.57 -36.73 -69.68
C MET A 1049 57.73 -35.62 -70.74
N ASN A 1050 56.63 -35.10 -71.27
CA ASN A 1050 56.62 -33.97 -72.20
C ASN A 1050 56.96 -32.62 -71.55
N LYS A 1051 56.95 -32.49 -70.22
CA LYS A 1051 57.49 -31.32 -69.50
C LYS A 1051 59.02 -31.36 -69.36
N ILE A 1052 59.70 -32.44 -69.78
CA ILE A 1052 61.15 -32.58 -69.59
C ILE A 1052 61.91 -31.61 -70.50
N ALA A 1053 62.58 -30.64 -69.87
CA ALA A 1053 63.36 -29.61 -70.55
C ALA A 1053 64.61 -30.21 -71.20
N GLY A 1054 64.68 -30.10 -72.53
CA GLY A 1054 65.78 -30.62 -73.33
C GLY A 1054 65.56 -32.02 -73.90
N GLY A 1055 64.49 -32.72 -73.51
CA GLY A 1055 64.16 -34.05 -74.00
C GLY A 1055 64.45 -35.18 -73.00
N PHE A 1056 63.91 -36.38 -73.29
CA PHE A 1056 64.04 -37.57 -72.47
C PHE A 1056 64.49 -38.80 -73.27
N ASN A 1057 65.13 -39.75 -72.59
CA ASN A 1057 65.46 -41.04 -73.17
C ASN A 1057 64.41 -42.09 -72.83
N LEU A 1058 64.30 -43.12 -73.67
CA LEU A 1058 63.59 -44.36 -73.35
C LEU A 1058 64.57 -45.52 -73.31
N ALA A 1059 64.45 -46.38 -72.32
CA ALA A 1059 65.21 -47.62 -72.20
C ALA A 1059 64.26 -48.79 -71.89
N ASP A 1060 63.99 -49.63 -72.88
CA ASP A 1060 63.07 -50.77 -72.74
C ASP A 1060 63.41 -51.87 -73.76
N THR A 1061 62.79 -53.03 -73.64
CA THR A 1061 62.94 -54.12 -74.62
C THR A 1061 62.35 -53.76 -75.97
N ALA A 1062 62.90 -54.32 -77.04
CA ALA A 1062 62.43 -54.13 -78.40
C ALA A 1062 60.95 -54.51 -78.60
N ALA A 1063 60.45 -55.49 -77.84
CA ALA A 1063 59.05 -55.88 -77.85
C ALA A 1063 58.14 -54.76 -77.33
N ASN A 1064 58.52 -54.14 -76.20
CA ASN A 1064 57.77 -53.03 -75.61
C ASN A 1064 57.85 -51.78 -76.50
N ILE A 1065 59.04 -51.40 -76.97
CA ILE A 1065 59.20 -50.27 -77.89
C ILE A 1065 58.37 -50.47 -79.17
N ALA A 1066 58.43 -51.66 -79.79
CA ALA A 1066 57.64 -51.96 -80.99
C ALA A 1066 56.13 -51.85 -80.76
N ALA A 1067 55.63 -52.24 -79.58
CA ALA A 1067 54.22 -52.13 -79.22
C ALA A 1067 53.76 -50.68 -78.96
N GLY A 1068 54.69 -49.77 -78.63
CA GLY A 1068 54.39 -48.35 -78.35
C GLY A 1068 54.73 -47.35 -79.46
N LEU A 1069 55.24 -47.79 -80.62
CA LEU A 1069 55.69 -46.87 -81.69
C LEU A 1069 54.61 -45.87 -82.16
N ASP A 1070 53.35 -46.31 -82.26
CA ASP A 1070 52.21 -45.45 -82.65
C ASP A 1070 51.99 -44.29 -81.65
N LEU A 1071 52.23 -44.54 -80.35
CA LEU A 1071 52.12 -43.53 -79.28
C LEU A 1071 53.31 -42.57 -79.36
N LEU A 1072 54.53 -43.12 -79.41
CA LEU A 1072 55.78 -42.35 -79.49
C LEU A 1072 55.88 -41.42 -80.71
N ARG A 1073 55.08 -41.67 -81.76
CA ARG A 1073 55.02 -40.81 -82.95
C ARG A 1073 54.55 -39.39 -82.63
N GLY A 1074 53.71 -39.19 -81.61
CA GLY A 1074 53.29 -37.87 -81.15
C GLY A 1074 54.47 -37.03 -80.63
N ASP A 1075 55.35 -37.68 -79.87
CA ASP A 1075 56.32 -37.01 -78.98
C ASP A 1075 57.77 -37.18 -79.43
N VAL A 1076 57.99 -37.48 -80.71
CA VAL A 1076 59.33 -37.59 -81.32
C VAL A 1076 60.17 -36.31 -81.20
N GLY A 1077 59.53 -35.16 -80.94
CA GLY A 1077 60.17 -33.88 -80.60
C GLY A 1077 60.65 -33.76 -79.15
N HIS A 1078 60.19 -34.64 -78.26
CA HIS A 1078 60.56 -34.72 -76.84
C HIS A 1078 61.45 -35.92 -76.52
N ILE A 1079 61.47 -36.95 -77.36
CA ILE A 1079 62.37 -38.10 -77.24
C ILE A 1079 63.77 -37.74 -77.78
N ASP A 1080 64.83 -37.88 -76.98
CA ASP A 1080 66.22 -37.72 -77.40
C ASP A 1080 66.80 -38.99 -78.02
N ALA A 1081 66.75 -40.10 -77.28
CA ALA A 1081 67.23 -41.40 -77.71
C ALA A 1081 66.41 -42.56 -77.13
N ILE A 1082 66.28 -43.64 -77.91
CA ILE A 1082 65.68 -44.90 -77.48
C ILE A 1082 66.78 -45.97 -77.45
N THR A 1083 66.97 -46.62 -76.31
CA THR A 1083 67.95 -47.69 -76.10
C THR A 1083 67.21 -48.99 -75.87
N LEU A 1084 67.41 -49.97 -76.74
CA LEU A 1084 66.84 -51.31 -76.56
C LEU A 1084 67.67 -52.07 -75.52
N THR A 1085 67.03 -52.55 -74.45
CA THR A 1085 67.69 -53.16 -73.29
C THR A 1085 67.92 -54.67 -73.41
N ASP A 1086 67.52 -55.28 -74.53
CA ASP A 1086 67.71 -56.70 -74.81
C ASP A 1086 69.20 -57.10 -74.79
N ALA A 1087 69.50 -58.24 -74.15
CA ALA A 1087 70.87 -58.74 -74.00
C ALA A 1087 71.58 -59.14 -75.33
N THR A 1088 70.86 -59.12 -76.45
CA THR A 1088 71.34 -59.43 -77.80
C THR A 1088 70.64 -58.53 -78.81
N LYS A 1089 71.30 -58.22 -79.94
CA LYS A 1089 70.73 -57.41 -81.05
C LYS A 1089 69.28 -57.86 -81.39
N PRO A 1090 68.24 -57.11 -80.99
CA PRO A 1090 66.87 -57.58 -81.10
C PRO A 1090 66.29 -57.32 -82.49
N THR A 1091 65.14 -57.92 -82.76
CA THR A 1091 64.40 -57.73 -84.02
C THR A 1091 63.08 -57.02 -83.74
N ILE A 1092 62.85 -55.90 -84.43
CA ILE A 1092 61.58 -55.17 -84.43
C ILE A 1092 60.86 -55.54 -85.73
N THR A 1093 59.65 -56.08 -85.62
CA THR A 1093 58.83 -56.50 -86.78
C THR A 1093 57.60 -55.60 -86.86
N LEU A 1094 57.49 -54.86 -87.95
CA LEU A 1094 56.39 -53.93 -88.23
C LEU A 1094 55.75 -54.29 -89.58
N THR A 1095 54.68 -53.59 -89.95
CA THR A 1095 54.25 -53.55 -91.36
C THR A 1095 54.99 -52.44 -92.09
N ALA A 1096 55.19 -52.56 -93.40
CA ALA A 1096 55.77 -51.49 -94.23
C ALA A 1096 55.06 -50.12 -94.07
N ALA A 1097 53.75 -50.10 -93.79
CA ALA A 1097 53.01 -48.86 -93.50
C ALA A 1097 53.40 -48.25 -92.15
N GLN A 1098 53.44 -49.08 -91.10
CA GLN A 1098 53.86 -48.71 -89.73
C GLN A 1098 55.32 -48.21 -89.70
N ALA A 1099 56.24 -48.95 -90.33
CA ALA A 1099 57.65 -48.57 -90.43
C ALA A 1099 57.86 -47.23 -91.17
N SER A 1100 56.96 -46.86 -92.08
CA SER A 1100 56.98 -45.57 -92.77
C SER A 1100 56.38 -44.45 -91.92
N ALA A 1101 55.31 -44.72 -91.17
CA ALA A 1101 54.66 -43.74 -90.27
C ALA A 1101 55.53 -43.40 -89.06
N ASP A 1102 56.20 -44.40 -88.49
CA ASP A 1102 56.97 -44.29 -87.25
C ASP A 1102 58.48 -44.11 -87.50
N ALA A 1103 58.87 -43.85 -88.76
CA ALA A 1103 60.27 -43.72 -89.20
C ALA A 1103 61.08 -42.69 -88.39
N ALA A 1104 60.43 -41.60 -87.95
CA ALA A 1104 61.06 -40.58 -87.12
C ALA A 1104 61.37 -41.09 -85.70
N VAL A 1105 60.53 -41.97 -85.14
CA VAL A 1105 60.75 -42.62 -83.84
C VAL A 1105 61.82 -43.71 -83.97
N LEU A 1106 61.76 -44.51 -85.04
CA LEU A 1106 62.76 -45.53 -85.36
C LEU A 1106 64.17 -44.95 -85.53
N ALA A 1107 64.28 -43.69 -85.99
CA ALA A 1107 65.54 -42.96 -86.10
C ALA A 1107 66.09 -42.48 -84.74
N LYS A 1108 65.28 -42.44 -83.67
CA LYS A 1108 65.73 -42.19 -82.30
C LYS A 1108 66.32 -43.43 -81.63
N ILE A 1109 66.15 -44.63 -82.21
CA ILE A 1109 66.75 -45.86 -81.66
C ILE A 1109 68.26 -45.88 -81.91
N THR A 1110 69.06 -45.77 -80.84
CA THR A 1110 70.52 -45.66 -80.90
C THR A 1110 71.25 -47.00 -80.73
N SER A 1111 70.62 -47.99 -80.08
CA SER A 1111 71.16 -49.34 -79.95
C SER A 1111 70.98 -50.15 -81.25
N PRO A 1112 71.88 -51.10 -81.59
CA PRO A 1112 71.75 -51.90 -82.80
C PRO A 1112 70.50 -52.80 -82.78
N TYR A 1113 69.67 -52.73 -83.82
CA TYR A 1113 68.50 -53.60 -84.02
C TYR A 1113 68.39 -54.09 -85.47
N THR A 1114 67.55 -55.09 -85.68
CA THR A 1114 67.18 -55.58 -87.01
C THR A 1114 65.72 -55.20 -87.25
N LEU A 1115 65.45 -54.38 -88.27
CA LEU A 1115 64.09 -54.03 -88.66
C LEU A 1115 63.59 -55.03 -89.71
N VAL A 1116 62.37 -55.54 -89.52
CA VAL A 1116 61.63 -56.37 -90.47
C VAL A 1116 60.29 -55.67 -90.75
N THR A 1117 59.92 -55.54 -92.03
CA THR A 1117 58.82 -54.68 -92.54
C THR A 1117 57.92 -55.40 -93.54
#